data_AF-B6WWZ6-F1
#
_entry.id   AF-B6WWZ6-F1
#
_cell.length_a   1.000
_cell.length_b   1.000
_cell.length_c   1.000
_cell.angle_alpha   90.00
_cell.angle_beta   90.00
_cell.angle_gamma   90.00
#
_symmetry.space_group_name_H-M   'P 1'
#
loop_
_entity.id
_entity.type
_entity.pdbx_description
1 polymer ?
#
loop_
_entity_poly.entity_id
_entity_poly.type
_entity_poly.pdbx_seq_one_letter_code
_entity_poly.pdbx_strand_id
1 'polypeptide(L)'
;MRNWLGLFCFALLACLWGAAPLQAAGNTVLVLPFQVTAGPEMPNAARDVPQIIGTEMQQRGLSVIPMDKARSLLSSRGGSIDMAAARELGKKAGADLVLFGSFTQNGEGFALQSLLVPVNEGQARPANFDRPSLLSLNECAAAMAGQASGMLAGADAPAAAPAASSAPRTEPTDPIGRADFVPMGTAKGALADVQVRGLQVMDPEVVLMRLSIRKGDTPSANDINEEVKRIWELGYFSDVQAHMEGNVLVFTVAEKPRIENLIVEGSHEIDAEDVIAAMGTKSGNVLNEQLIADDLQKINELYRKEGYYLARSSYRLDSRSGGRGAVLVIQVEEGNKLYIKEVKIDGLEQLDKGDMDKYLALKPRNIFSWFTGTGVLKEEHLERDTNAIAAYGLNQGFVDIQVAAPDVQYKEDGIYVTFKVHEGPRYKIREIKFGGDIIDEEQAMLDVVEMDEWKKDNDYFSITVMQEDSKRLTNFYTDRGYAFAEVDTRVMKVEGDEPMVDVGYMVNKKEKVFIRRLMVDGNTKTRDNVILREMRLGDGDQYDGEKMRRSAERLNRLRYFSAIDSELIPTDRPDEVDLKIKVKEDNTGALMGGIGYSTYYDVGVTASIMERNLFGRGYQVQLQGFFSWRRTSGVLSFTNPRIYDTDLSFGNDIYYIYDYWDDFTKETIGDTIRFGYPIGEYTSVGLGYRLERYDLYDVDADASPYISDYKGTNWTSAISARILRDTTDDRARPTKGTIARLWAEYGGGGLGGTDNFIKAVADWQGFWSINPENTFHLRARVGGVFQNTSSRVPVFERFWLGGMDTVRGYSYSDLSPRDDKYGGDQIGGDRMGVLNVEYIWTFQKDMGLALVPFFDAGFNIDHKTMADDLNDKIVYSAGLELRWRSPMGDLRLAYGYPLSKDYDGEREQGRLEFSMGQFF
;
A
#
# COMPACT_ATOMS: atom_id res chain seq x y z
N MET A 1 -50.46 -20.40 -2.48
CA MET A 1 -49.45 -20.84 -3.47
C MET A 1 -48.09 -20.64 -2.81
N ARG A 2 -47.62 -21.57 -1.98
CA ARG A 2 -46.90 -22.83 -2.25
C ARG A 2 -45.56 -22.63 -2.98
N ASN A 3 -44.51 -22.74 -2.16
CA ASN A 3 -43.10 -23.09 -2.42
C ASN A 3 -42.23 -22.09 -3.19
N TRP A 4 -41.22 -21.53 -2.49
CA TRP A 4 -39.78 -21.82 -2.69
C TRP A 4 -38.98 -21.02 -1.64
N LEU A 5 -38.82 -21.59 -0.44
CA LEU A 5 -37.86 -21.14 0.56
C LEU A 5 -37.58 -22.33 1.48
N GLY A 6 -36.44 -22.95 1.26
CA GLY A 6 -36.02 -24.14 2.00
C GLY A 6 -34.59 -24.47 1.65
N LEU A 7 -33.65 -23.76 2.28
CA LEU A 7 -32.33 -24.25 2.69
C LEU A 7 -31.54 -23.08 3.29
N PHE A 8 -31.80 -22.76 4.56
CA PHE A 8 -30.78 -22.24 5.47
C PHE A 8 -31.28 -22.34 6.92
N CYS A 9 -30.46 -22.96 7.76
CA CYS A 9 -30.52 -23.02 9.22
C CYS A 9 -31.67 -23.79 9.88
N PHE A 10 -31.34 -24.90 10.54
CA PHE A 10 -31.52 -25.08 11.99
C PHE A 10 -30.93 -26.42 12.45
N ALA A 11 -29.94 -26.37 13.35
CA ALA A 11 -29.93 -27.14 14.61
C ALA A 11 -28.59 -26.96 15.34
N LEU A 12 -28.62 -26.08 16.35
CA LEU A 12 -27.65 -25.98 17.42
C LEU A 12 -28.28 -26.71 18.62
N LEU A 13 -27.66 -27.79 19.11
CA LEU A 13 -27.76 -28.26 20.51
C LEU A 13 -26.94 -29.55 20.71
N ALA A 14 -25.82 -29.44 21.43
CA ALA A 14 -25.53 -30.27 22.60
C ALA A 14 -24.22 -29.84 23.29
N CYS A 15 -24.34 -29.69 24.60
CA CYS A 15 -23.37 -29.33 25.62
C CYS A 15 -21.94 -29.91 25.51
N LEU A 16 -21.01 -29.05 25.89
CA LEU A 16 -19.73 -29.34 26.54
C LEU A 16 -19.87 -30.43 27.63
N TRP A 17 -18.98 -31.43 27.60
CA TRP A 17 -18.21 -31.88 28.77
C TRP A 17 -17.01 -32.76 28.36
N GLY A 18 -15.82 -32.24 28.68
CA GLY A 18 -14.76 -32.96 29.39
C GLY A 18 -14.12 -34.18 28.73
N ALA A 19 -13.01 -33.94 28.03
CA ALA A 19 -11.88 -34.87 28.06
C ALA A 19 -10.64 -34.07 28.47
N ALA A 20 -10.15 -34.32 29.70
CA ALA A 20 -8.84 -33.86 30.11
C ALA A 20 -7.78 -34.49 29.20
N PRO A 21 -6.77 -33.74 28.72
CA PRO A 21 -5.68 -34.36 27.99
C PRO A 21 -4.88 -35.24 28.96
N LEU A 22 -4.83 -36.53 28.64
CA LEU A 22 -3.89 -37.50 29.21
C LEU A 22 -2.47 -36.94 29.03
N GLN A 23 -1.76 -36.73 30.12
CA GLN A 23 -0.34 -36.47 30.11
C GLN A 23 0.35 -37.76 29.63
N ALA A 24 0.78 -37.81 28.36
CA ALA A 24 1.62 -38.89 27.87
C ALA A 24 2.92 -38.88 28.67
N ALA A 25 3.23 -39.98 29.35
CA ALA A 25 4.48 -40.19 30.06
C ALA A 25 5.63 -40.24 29.02
N GLY A 26 6.20 -39.08 28.69
CA GLY A 26 7.35 -38.96 27.82
C GLY A 26 8.63 -39.42 28.52
N ASN A 27 9.44 -40.20 27.82
CA ASN A 27 10.74 -40.64 28.30
C ASN A 27 11.58 -39.42 28.72
N THR A 28 12.04 -39.42 29.97
CA THR A 28 12.64 -38.24 30.62
C THR A 28 14.17 -38.31 30.53
N VAL A 29 14.82 -37.21 30.17
CA VAL A 29 16.28 -37.14 29.98
C VAL A 29 16.91 -36.09 30.87
N LEU A 30 17.97 -36.48 31.59
CA LEU A 30 18.80 -35.57 32.37
C LEU A 30 20.04 -35.20 31.56
N VAL A 31 20.12 -33.95 31.09
CA VAL A 31 21.35 -33.39 30.50
C VAL A 31 22.15 -32.71 31.61
N LEU A 32 23.32 -33.26 31.93
CA LEU A 32 24.20 -32.69 32.94
C LEU A 32 25.06 -31.56 32.34
N PRO A 33 25.51 -30.58 33.15
CA PRO A 33 26.46 -29.57 32.70
C PRO A 33 27.70 -30.20 32.08
N PHE A 34 28.06 -29.75 30.87
CA PHE A 34 29.26 -30.22 30.18
C PHE A 34 30.51 -29.56 30.79
N GLN A 35 31.62 -30.32 30.84
CA GLN A 35 32.93 -29.72 31.11
C GLN A 35 33.39 -28.95 29.87
N VAL A 36 33.41 -27.63 29.96
CA VAL A 36 33.66 -26.77 28.80
C VAL A 36 35.03 -26.12 28.89
N THR A 37 35.84 -26.29 27.85
CA THR A 37 37.08 -25.56 27.59
C THR A 37 36.91 -24.81 26.27
N ALA A 38 36.51 -23.55 26.33
CA ALA A 38 36.18 -22.73 25.16
C ALA A 38 37.02 -21.43 25.11
N GLY A 39 37.27 -20.93 23.90
CA GLY A 39 38.00 -19.69 23.66
C GLY A 39 37.10 -18.44 23.82
N PRO A 40 37.66 -17.23 23.65
CA PRO A 40 36.92 -15.96 23.79
C PRO A 40 35.74 -15.80 22.82
N GLU A 41 35.68 -16.62 21.77
CA GLU A 41 34.61 -16.60 20.76
C GLU A 41 33.30 -17.23 21.25
N MET A 42 33.34 -18.06 22.31
CA MET A 42 32.15 -18.69 22.89
C MET A 42 32.15 -18.52 24.42
N PRO A 43 32.06 -17.29 24.94
CA PRO A 43 32.24 -16.98 26.36
C PRO A 43 31.18 -17.63 27.27
N ASN A 44 30.05 -18.03 26.71
CA ASN A 44 28.92 -18.66 27.41
C ASN A 44 28.76 -20.15 27.09
N ALA A 45 29.75 -20.83 26.48
CA ALA A 45 29.66 -22.22 26.04
C ALA A 45 29.21 -23.21 27.15
N ALA A 46 29.59 -22.97 28.41
CA ALA A 46 29.16 -23.78 29.56
C ALA A 46 27.64 -23.74 29.84
N ARG A 47 26.95 -22.70 29.35
CA ARG A 47 25.49 -22.58 29.39
C ARG A 47 24.87 -23.02 28.06
N ASP A 48 25.44 -22.56 26.95
CA ASP A 48 24.81 -22.67 25.65
C ASP A 48 24.87 -24.11 25.09
N VAL A 49 25.98 -24.84 25.29
CA VAL A 49 26.13 -26.21 24.77
C VAL A 49 25.09 -27.18 25.37
N PRO A 50 24.93 -27.30 26.71
CA PRO A 50 23.89 -28.16 27.27
C PRO A 50 22.47 -27.72 26.89
N GLN A 51 22.24 -26.41 26.69
CA GLN A 51 20.93 -25.86 26.34
C GLN A 51 20.54 -26.18 24.90
N ILE A 52 21.47 -26.09 23.95
CA ILE A 52 21.25 -26.49 22.56
C ILE A 52 20.90 -27.99 22.49
N ILE A 53 21.65 -28.84 23.20
CA ILE A 53 21.38 -30.28 23.25
C ILE A 53 20.02 -30.58 23.89
N GLY A 54 19.69 -29.91 24.99
CA GLY A 54 18.39 -30.04 25.63
C GLY A 54 17.23 -29.60 24.71
N THR A 55 17.42 -28.55 23.94
CA THR A 55 16.41 -28.04 23.00
C THR A 55 16.16 -29.04 21.87
N GLU A 56 17.22 -29.61 21.28
CA GLU A 56 17.10 -30.66 20.25
C GLU A 56 16.42 -31.93 20.79
N MET A 57 16.70 -32.31 22.04
CA MET A 57 16.01 -33.42 22.69
C MET A 57 14.52 -33.15 22.90
N GLN A 58 14.15 -31.93 23.30
CA GLN A 58 12.75 -31.50 23.42
C GLN A 58 12.02 -31.48 22.08
N GLN A 59 12.68 -31.00 21.01
CA GLN A 59 12.14 -31.01 19.66
C GLN A 59 11.85 -32.44 19.14
N ARG A 60 12.60 -33.44 19.61
CA ARG A 60 12.36 -34.86 19.33
C ARG A 60 11.38 -35.54 20.30
N GLY A 61 10.66 -34.77 21.11
CA GLY A 61 9.62 -35.27 22.01
C GLY A 61 10.12 -35.89 23.32
N LEU A 62 11.38 -35.66 23.70
CA LEU A 62 11.93 -36.09 24.99
C LEU A 62 11.67 -35.03 26.07
N SER A 63 11.31 -35.48 27.28
CA SER A 63 11.11 -34.57 28.41
C SER A 63 12.44 -34.27 29.09
N VAL A 64 13.02 -33.09 28.83
CA VAL A 64 14.33 -32.73 29.40
C VAL A 64 14.19 -32.09 30.78
N ILE A 65 14.91 -32.62 31.76
CA ILE A 65 14.92 -32.08 33.12
C ILE A 65 15.55 -30.69 33.14
N PRO A 66 14.92 -29.69 33.79
CA PRO A 66 15.46 -28.33 33.90
C PRO A 66 16.91 -28.26 34.40
N MET A 67 17.72 -27.40 33.76
CA MET A 67 19.18 -27.32 33.97
C MET A 67 19.56 -26.82 35.37
N ASP A 68 18.72 -26.04 36.03
CA ASP A 68 18.84 -25.63 37.43
C ASP A 68 18.74 -26.82 38.40
N LYS A 69 17.80 -27.75 38.14
CA LYS A 69 17.68 -29.02 38.87
C LYS A 69 18.88 -29.92 38.58
N ALA A 70 19.36 -29.98 37.33
CA ALA A 70 20.56 -30.75 36.98
C ALA A 70 21.83 -30.24 37.71
N ARG A 71 22.00 -28.91 37.78
CA ARG A 71 23.12 -28.26 38.49
C ARG A 71 23.05 -28.46 40.01
N SER A 72 21.87 -28.35 40.62
CA SER A 72 21.71 -28.58 42.07
C SER A 72 22.05 -30.02 42.44
N LEU A 73 21.57 -31.00 41.67
CA LEU A 73 21.89 -32.42 41.85
C LEU A 73 23.40 -32.69 41.71
N LEU A 74 24.07 -32.10 40.72
CA LEU A 74 25.50 -32.26 40.53
C LEU A 74 26.33 -31.61 41.66
N SER A 75 25.95 -30.41 42.09
CA SER A 75 26.64 -29.66 43.16
C SER A 75 26.57 -30.36 44.52
N SER A 76 25.49 -31.11 44.78
CA SER A 76 25.29 -31.86 46.03
C SER A 76 26.18 -33.11 46.16
N ARG A 77 26.77 -33.60 45.06
CA ARG A 77 27.58 -34.83 45.03
C ARG A 77 29.09 -34.56 45.17
N GLY A 78 29.62 -33.60 44.41
CA GLY A 78 31.06 -33.35 44.28
C GLY A 78 31.83 -34.48 43.55
N GLY A 79 32.91 -34.13 42.85
CA GLY A 79 33.80 -35.08 42.16
C GLY A 79 33.45 -35.39 40.69
N SER A 80 34.31 -36.16 40.01
CA SER A 80 34.14 -36.55 38.59
C SER A 80 32.91 -37.45 38.38
N ILE A 81 32.27 -37.32 37.22
CA ILE A 81 31.07 -38.10 36.86
C ILE A 81 31.53 -39.38 36.17
N ASP A 82 31.34 -40.52 36.83
CA ASP A 82 31.49 -41.85 36.23
C ASP A 82 30.12 -42.46 35.89
N MET A 83 30.10 -43.65 35.29
CA MET A 83 28.85 -44.28 34.85
C MET A 83 27.91 -44.64 36.03
N ALA A 84 28.47 -44.99 37.19
CA ALA A 84 27.69 -45.29 38.39
C ALA A 84 27.04 -44.02 38.95
N ALA A 85 27.79 -42.91 38.96
CA ALA A 85 27.32 -41.58 39.32
C ALA A 85 26.19 -41.09 38.42
N ALA A 86 26.33 -41.26 37.11
CA ALA A 86 25.33 -40.83 36.14
C ALA A 86 24.00 -41.53 36.38
N ARG A 87 24.01 -42.85 36.63
CA ARG A 87 22.79 -43.60 36.97
C ARG A 87 22.16 -43.15 38.29
N GLU A 88 22.97 -42.89 39.32
CA GLU A 88 22.47 -42.40 40.61
C GLU A 88 21.80 -41.03 40.47
N LEU A 89 22.44 -40.10 39.74
CA LEU A 89 21.89 -38.77 39.45
C LEU A 89 20.61 -38.87 38.62
N GLY A 90 20.56 -39.76 37.63
CA GLY A 90 19.35 -40.05 36.86
C GLY A 90 18.20 -40.53 37.73
N LYS A 91 18.44 -41.47 38.66
CA LYS A 91 17.43 -41.97 39.60
C LYS A 91 16.90 -40.86 40.52
N LYS A 92 17.79 -40.00 41.05
CA LYS A 92 17.40 -38.85 41.88
C LYS A 92 16.63 -37.79 41.09
N ALA A 93 16.95 -37.62 39.81
CA ALA A 93 16.30 -36.64 38.95
C ALA A 93 14.92 -37.11 38.45
N GLY A 94 14.69 -38.43 38.39
CA GLY A 94 13.54 -39.05 37.75
C GLY A 94 13.70 -39.19 36.24
N ALA A 95 14.94 -39.33 35.75
CA ALA A 95 15.23 -39.52 34.33
C ALA A 95 15.35 -41.01 33.96
N ASP A 96 15.05 -41.32 32.71
CA ASP A 96 15.24 -42.63 32.07
C ASP A 96 16.62 -42.74 31.41
N LEU A 97 17.18 -41.60 30.96
CA LEU A 97 18.49 -41.49 30.33
C LEU A 97 19.26 -40.28 30.86
N VAL A 98 20.58 -40.41 31.02
CA VAL A 98 21.47 -39.32 31.42
C VAL A 98 22.51 -39.06 30.34
N LEU A 99 22.67 -37.80 29.95
CA LEU A 99 23.74 -37.33 29.07
C LEU A 99 24.74 -36.50 29.87
N PHE A 100 26.03 -36.83 29.76
CA PHE A 100 27.11 -35.98 30.26
C PHE A 100 28.34 -36.07 29.36
N GLY A 101 29.21 -35.06 29.41
CA GLY A 101 30.38 -35.00 28.55
C GLY A 101 31.25 -33.76 28.75
N SER A 102 32.19 -33.59 27.82
CA SER A 102 33.05 -32.42 27.72
C SER A 102 33.00 -31.81 26.32
N PHE A 103 33.15 -30.50 26.25
CA PHE A 103 33.24 -29.72 25.02
C PHE A 103 34.55 -28.93 25.04
N THR A 104 35.39 -29.13 24.02
CA THR A 104 36.67 -28.44 23.88
C THR A 104 36.69 -27.72 22.53
N GLN A 105 36.83 -26.40 22.53
CA GLN A 105 37.00 -25.60 21.32
C GLN A 105 38.47 -25.63 20.88
N ASN A 106 38.70 -26.00 19.62
CA ASN A 106 40.02 -26.06 18.99
C ASN A 106 40.02 -25.13 17.76
N GLY A 107 40.42 -23.87 17.94
CA GLY A 107 40.33 -22.85 16.89
C GLY A 107 38.87 -22.55 16.52
N GLU A 108 38.56 -22.58 15.21
CA GLU A 108 37.20 -22.41 14.68
C GLU A 108 36.31 -23.67 14.85
N GLY A 109 36.90 -24.82 15.21
CA GLY A 109 36.24 -26.12 15.41
C GLY A 109 36.08 -26.54 16.87
N PHE A 110 35.47 -27.70 17.10
CA PHE A 110 35.29 -28.26 18.44
C PHE A 110 35.30 -29.79 18.48
N ALA A 111 35.72 -30.32 19.63
CA ALA A 111 35.55 -31.71 20.01
C ALA A 111 34.53 -31.82 21.16
N LEU A 112 33.48 -32.60 20.94
CA LEU A 112 32.43 -32.91 21.91
C LEU A 112 32.49 -34.39 22.25
N GLN A 113 32.90 -34.71 23.47
CA GLN A 113 32.96 -36.08 23.96
C GLN A 113 31.83 -36.30 24.95
N SER A 114 30.87 -37.17 24.64
CA SER A 114 29.69 -37.36 25.47
C SER A 114 29.27 -38.82 25.58
N LEU A 115 28.54 -39.15 26.64
CA LEU A 115 28.06 -40.49 26.94
C LEU A 115 26.59 -40.46 27.36
N LEU A 116 25.77 -41.25 26.66
CA LEU A 116 24.37 -41.50 26.98
C LEU A 116 24.26 -42.75 27.86
N VAL A 117 23.73 -42.61 29.07
CA VAL A 117 23.66 -43.69 30.08
C VAL A 117 22.21 -43.96 30.49
N PRO A 118 21.67 -45.17 30.22
CA PRO A 118 20.38 -45.61 30.75
C PRO A 118 20.41 -45.74 32.26
N VAL A 119 19.37 -45.24 32.93
CA VAL A 119 19.30 -45.13 34.39
C VAL A 119 19.01 -46.46 35.09
N ASN A 120 18.15 -47.28 34.48
CA ASN A 120 17.69 -48.55 35.06
C ASN A 120 18.54 -49.74 34.59
N GLU A 121 18.46 -50.11 33.30
CA GLU A 121 19.25 -51.19 32.69
C GLU A 121 19.57 -50.86 31.21
N GLY A 122 20.78 -51.15 30.75
CA GLY A 122 21.24 -50.88 29.37
C GLY A 122 22.71 -50.44 29.26
N GLN A 123 23.33 -50.71 28.11
CA GLN A 123 24.71 -50.28 27.84
C GLN A 123 24.76 -48.79 27.52
N ALA A 124 25.75 -48.09 28.11
CA ALA A 124 26.01 -46.69 27.78
C ALA A 124 26.54 -46.58 26.34
N ARG A 125 26.09 -45.56 25.59
CA ARG A 125 26.51 -45.31 24.21
C ARG A 125 27.29 -44.00 24.11
N PRO A 126 28.51 -44.00 23.55
CA PRO A 126 29.25 -42.77 23.31
C PRO A 126 28.65 -42.00 22.12
N ALA A 127 28.56 -40.68 22.26
CA ALA A 127 28.14 -39.78 21.20
C ALA A 127 29.21 -38.68 21.05
N ASN A 128 30.34 -39.08 20.47
CA ASN A 128 31.54 -38.24 20.33
C ASN A 128 31.57 -37.62 18.93
N PHE A 129 31.85 -36.33 18.85
CA PHE A 129 31.94 -35.57 17.61
C PHE A 129 33.21 -34.72 17.59
N ASP A 130 33.87 -34.68 16.45
CA ASP A 130 34.94 -33.74 16.14
C ASP A 130 34.52 -33.02 14.86
N ARG A 131 34.46 -31.68 14.92
CA ARG A 131 33.94 -30.84 13.82
C ARG A 131 34.86 -29.64 13.61
N PRO A 132 35.16 -29.30 12.34
CA PRO A 132 36.04 -28.18 12.02
C PRO A 132 35.38 -26.80 12.21
N SER A 133 34.07 -26.74 12.51
CA SER A 133 33.31 -25.50 12.68
C SER A 133 32.32 -25.56 13.83
N LEU A 134 32.19 -24.46 14.59
CA LEU A 134 31.14 -24.26 15.60
C LEU A 134 29.72 -24.31 15.02
N LEU A 135 29.53 -24.04 13.72
CA LEU A 135 28.21 -24.10 13.06
C LEU A 135 27.61 -25.52 13.07
N SER A 136 28.46 -26.56 13.15
CA SER A 136 28.02 -27.96 13.20
C SER A 136 27.51 -28.41 14.58
N LEU A 137 27.47 -27.51 15.58
CA LEU A 137 27.03 -27.85 16.93
C LEU A 137 25.56 -28.28 16.99
N ASN A 138 24.67 -27.63 16.24
CA ASN A 138 23.25 -27.99 16.17
C ASN A 138 23.05 -29.37 15.52
N GLU A 139 23.81 -29.68 14.46
CA GLU A 139 23.78 -31.00 13.83
C GLU A 139 24.22 -32.12 14.80
N CYS A 140 25.30 -31.87 15.57
CA CYS A 140 25.76 -32.82 16.59
C CYS A 140 24.73 -32.99 17.71
N ALA A 141 24.07 -31.90 18.12
CA ALA A 141 22.99 -31.93 19.10
C ALA A 141 21.78 -32.73 18.61
N ALA A 142 21.37 -32.54 17.35
CA ALA A 142 20.30 -33.31 16.70
C ALA A 142 20.64 -34.81 16.59
N ALA A 143 21.90 -35.14 16.29
CA ALA A 143 22.39 -36.52 16.24
C ALA A 143 22.36 -37.20 17.63
N MET A 144 22.80 -36.49 18.68
CA MET A 144 22.69 -36.98 20.07
C MET A 144 21.24 -37.16 20.52
N ALA A 145 20.36 -36.22 20.17
CA ALA A 145 18.93 -36.33 20.45
C ALA A 145 18.30 -37.53 19.72
N GLY A 146 18.72 -37.80 18.48
CA GLY A 146 18.33 -38.99 17.72
C GLY A 146 18.78 -40.29 18.39
N GLN A 147 20.03 -40.36 18.85
CA GLN A 147 20.54 -41.52 19.59
C GLN A 147 19.82 -41.72 20.94
N ALA A 148 19.55 -40.63 21.67
CA ALA A 148 18.82 -40.68 22.94
C ALA A 148 17.38 -41.20 22.74
N SER A 149 16.67 -40.68 21.74
CA SER A 149 15.32 -41.13 21.38
C SER A 149 15.32 -42.60 20.97
N GLY A 150 16.28 -43.03 20.14
CA GLY A 150 16.43 -44.43 19.74
C GLY A 150 16.70 -45.38 20.92
N MET A 151 17.54 -44.97 21.89
CA MET A 151 17.82 -45.75 23.11
C MET A 151 16.58 -45.89 24.00
N LEU A 152 15.72 -44.88 24.04
CA LEU A 152 14.52 -44.85 24.87
C LEU A 152 13.29 -45.51 24.20
N ALA A 153 13.28 -45.62 22.88
CA ALA A 153 12.22 -46.29 22.11
C ALA A 153 12.36 -47.84 22.06
N GLY A 154 13.38 -48.42 22.70
CA GLY A 154 13.61 -49.87 22.71
C GLY A 154 13.95 -50.48 21.34
N ALA A 155 14.31 -49.63 20.36
CA ALA A 155 14.70 -50.08 19.02
C ALA A 155 16.12 -50.64 19.05
N ASP A 156 16.24 -51.96 19.14
CA ASP A 156 17.43 -52.71 18.73
C ASP A 156 17.56 -52.64 17.20
N ALA A 157 18.06 -51.51 16.70
CA ALA A 157 18.66 -51.40 15.38
C ALA A 157 20.19 -51.59 15.52
N PRO A 158 20.83 -52.34 14.62
CA PRO A 158 22.04 -53.09 14.91
C PRO A 158 23.23 -52.20 15.29
N ALA A 159 23.86 -52.56 16.41
CA ALA A 159 25.26 -52.23 16.66
C ALA A 159 26.11 -52.95 15.60
N ALA A 160 26.51 -52.25 14.54
CA ALA A 160 27.69 -52.64 13.77
C ALA A 160 28.93 -52.21 14.56
N ALA A 161 29.36 -53.08 15.48
CA ALA A 161 30.75 -53.14 15.89
C ALA A 161 31.32 -54.46 15.38
N PRO A 162 32.48 -54.50 14.72
CA PRO A 162 33.30 -55.69 14.74
C PRO A 162 34.25 -55.59 15.95
N ALA A 163 34.07 -56.49 16.92
CA ALA A 163 35.09 -56.86 17.88
C ALA A 163 35.87 -58.09 17.37
N ALA A 164 37.19 -57.89 17.24
CA ALA A 164 38.34 -58.78 17.47
C ALA A 164 38.37 -60.27 17.02
N SER A 165 39.45 -60.63 16.29
CA SER A 165 40.22 -61.87 16.51
C SER A 165 41.70 -61.76 16.07
N SER A 166 42.59 -61.86 17.07
CA SER A 166 43.94 -62.47 17.17
C SER A 166 45.08 -62.31 16.11
N ALA A 167 46.04 -61.43 16.46
CA ALA A 167 47.53 -61.54 16.47
C ALA A 167 48.36 -61.80 15.16
N PRO A 168 49.67 -61.39 15.08
CA PRO A 168 50.50 -60.55 15.96
C PRO A 168 51.20 -59.34 15.29
N ARG A 169 51.58 -58.36 16.14
CA ARG A 169 52.60 -57.30 16.01
C ARG A 169 53.18 -56.98 14.61
N THR A 170 52.84 -55.79 14.13
CA THR A 170 53.78 -54.82 13.54
C THR A 170 53.32 -53.40 13.91
N GLU A 171 54.26 -52.50 14.11
CA GLU A 171 54.13 -51.16 14.69
C GLU A 171 53.06 -50.26 14.02
N PRO A 172 52.43 -49.32 14.78
CA PRO A 172 51.29 -48.56 14.30
C PRO A 172 51.67 -47.41 13.36
N THR A 173 51.00 -47.33 12.21
CA THR A 173 50.96 -46.16 11.32
C THR A 173 49.61 -45.46 11.43
N ASP A 174 49.61 -44.16 11.77
CA ASP A 174 48.48 -43.22 11.90
C ASP A 174 47.57 -43.14 10.66
N PRO A 175 46.25 -42.86 10.84
CA PRO A 175 45.44 -42.15 9.84
C PRO A 175 44.76 -40.92 10.46
N ILE A 176 45.57 -40.00 11.00
CA ILE A 176 45.24 -38.57 10.89
C ILE A 176 45.75 -38.19 9.51
N GLY A 177 44.84 -38.02 8.55
CA GLY A 177 45.11 -37.13 7.44
C GLY A 177 45.25 -35.74 8.05
N ARG A 178 46.47 -35.35 8.40
CA ARG A 178 46.86 -33.94 8.35
C ARG A 178 46.34 -33.42 7.00
N ALA A 179 46.23 -32.11 6.81
CA ALA A 179 46.63 -31.63 5.48
C ALA A 179 48.03 -32.21 5.31
N ASP A 180 48.15 -33.35 4.62
CA ASP A 180 49.44 -33.87 4.24
C ASP A 180 50.00 -32.67 3.52
N PHE A 181 50.99 -32.06 4.16
CA PHE A 181 51.93 -31.25 3.44
C PHE A 181 52.34 -32.17 2.30
N VAL A 182 51.75 -31.93 1.13
CA VAL A 182 52.24 -32.47 -0.12
C VAL A 182 53.75 -32.28 0.00
N PRO A 183 54.58 -33.33 -0.15
CA PRO A 183 55.98 -33.10 -0.36
C PRO A 183 56.06 -32.44 -1.74
N MET A 184 55.78 -31.14 -1.78
CA MET A 184 56.07 -30.33 -2.93
C MET A 184 57.58 -30.35 -2.99
N GLY A 185 58.10 -31.08 -3.98
CA GLY A 185 59.34 -30.67 -4.59
C GLY A 185 59.19 -29.19 -4.84
N THR A 186 59.91 -28.39 -4.06
CA THR A 186 59.97 -26.95 -4.24
C THR A 186 60.33 -26.74 -5.69
N ALA A 187 59.50 -25.99 -6.42
CA ALA A 187 59.85 -25.56 -7.76
C ALA A 187 61.26 -24.95 -7.68
N LYS A 188 62.20 -25.48 -8.44
CA LYS A 188 63.51 -24.84 -8.61
C LYS A 188 63.28 -23.64 -9.52
N GLY A 189 62.73 -22.56 -8.96
CA GLY A 189 62.40 -21.31 -9.67
C GLY A 189 60.90 -21.04 -9.82
N ALA A 190 60.60 -19.98 -10.57
CA ALA A 190 59.25 -19.50 -10.86
C ALA A 190 58.37 -20.55 -11.58
N LEU A 191 57.06 -20.48 -11.31
CA LEU A 191 56.05 -21.32 -11.97
C LEU A 191 56.08 -21.12 -13.49
N ALA A 192 56.20 -22.23 -14.22
CA ALA A 192 56.16 -22.25 -15.67
C ALA A 192 54.73 -22.10 -16.21
N ASP A 193 53.72 -22.55 -15.45
CA ASP A 193 52.29 -22.49 -15.78
C ASP A 193 51.41 -22.81 -14.56
N VAL A 194 50.12 -22.45 -14.62
CA VAL A 194 49.08 -22.82 -13.64
C VAL A 194 47.90 -23.44 -14.40
N GLN A 195 47.48 -24.65 -14.01
CA GLN A 195 46.45 -25.40 -14.72
C GLN A 195 45.35 -25.88 -13.77
N VAL A 196 44.12 -25.96 -14.28
CA VAL A 196 42.98 -26.55 -13.58
C VAL A 196 42.49 -27.76 -14.39
N ARG A 197 42.35 -28.91 -13.73
CA ARG A 197 41.92 -30.19 -14.33
C ARG A 197 40.73 -30.76 -13.56
N GLY A 198 39.91 -31.58 -14.23
CA GLY A 198 38.72 -32.20 -13.64
C GLY A 198 37.42 -31.40 -13.82
N LEU A 199 37.49 -30.24 -14.47
CA LEU A 199 36.33 -29.51 -14.97
C LEU A 199 35.69 -30.26 -16.15
N GLN A 200 34.38 -30.31 -16.18
CA GLN A 200 33.60 -30.98 -17.22
C GLN A 200 32.70 -30.00 -17.98
N VAL A 201 32.13 -29.02 -17.28
CA VAL A 201 31.16 -28.06 -17.83
C VAL A 201 31.68 -26.63 -17.73
N MET A 202 32.32 -26.27 -16.62
CA MET A 202 32.87 -24.94 -16.40
C MET A 202 34.18 -24.71 -17.17
N ASP A 203 34.34 -23.51 -17.74
CA ASP A 203 35.57 -23.11 -18.40
C ASP A 203 36.72 -22.98 -17.37
N PRO A 204 37.87 -23.64 -17.57
CA PRO A 204 39.05 -23.50 -16.71
C PRO A 204 39.46 -22.06 -16.42
N GLU A 205 39.22 -21.14 -17.34
CA GLU A 205 39.57 -19.73 -17.19
C GLU A 205 38.77 -19.04 -16.07
N VAL A 206 37.55 -19.50 -15.77
CA VAL A 206 36.72 -18.97 -14.66
C VAL A 206 37.39 -19.23 -13.31
N VAL A 207 37.97 -20.42 -13.13
CA VAL A 207 38.69 -20.78 -11.91
C VAL A 207 40.03 -20.03 -11.86
N LEU A 208 40.77 -20.00 -12.98
CA LEU A 208 42.07 -19.33 -13.08
C LEU A 208 41.99 -17.82 -12.81
N MET A 209 40.91 -17.15 -13.24
CA MET A 209 40.69 -15.72 -12.98
C MET A 209 40.47 -15.40 -11.49
N ARG A 210 40.04 -16.38 -10.70
CA ARG A 210 39.85 -16.21 -9.25
C ARG A 210 41.16 -16.37 -8.48
N LEU A 211 42.16 -17.03 -9.07
CA LEU A 211 43.42 -17.30 -8.39
C LEU A 211 44.29 -16.05 -8.29
N SER A 212 44.97 -15.90 -7.15
CA SER A 212 45.97 -14.85 -6.96
C SER A 212 47.32 -15.24 -7.57
N ILE A 213 47.61 -16.55 -7.62
CA ILE A 213 48.85 -17.12 -8.13
C ILE A 213 48.81 -17.19 -9.67
N ARG A 214 49.86 -16.69 -10.32
CA ARG A 214 50.01 -16.67 -11.78
C ARG A 214 51.31 -17.31 -12.22
N LYS A 215 51.39 -17.56 -13.54
CA LYS A 215 52.63 -17.95 -14.21
C LYS A 215 53.74 -16.93 -13.93
N GLY A 216 54.89 -17.40 -13.46
CA GLY A 216 56.03 -16.57 -13.06
C GLY A 216 56.18 -16.40 -11.54
N ASP A 217 55.16 -16.75 -10.74
CA ASP A 217 55.21 -16.60 -9.29
C ASP A 217 56.01 -17.73 -8.61
N THR A 218 56.49 -17.48 -7.40
CA THR A 218 57.12 -18.49 -6.52
C THR A 218 56.30 -18.66 -5.24
N PRO A 219 55.11 -19.29 -5.32
CA PRO A 219 54.21 -19.39 -4.17
C PRO A 219 54.73 -20.34 -3.09
N SER A 220 54.46 -19.99 -1.84
CA SER A 220 54.69 -20.86 -0.69
C SER A 220 53.56 -21.90 -0.55
N ALA A 221 53.75 -22.90 0.32
CA ALA A 221 52.73 -23.90 0.61
C ALA A 221 51.45 -23.28 1.22
N ASN A 222 51.60 -22.19 2.00
CA ASN A 222 50.45 -21.46 2.53
C ASN A 222 49.70 -20.73 1.42
N ASP A 223 50.41 -20.11 0.48
CA ASP A 223 49.78 -19.41 -0.66
C ASP A 223 48.95 -20.40 -1.50
N ILE A 224 49.45 -21.62 -1.72
CA ILE A 224 48.73 -22.66 -2.46
C ILE A 224 47.49 -23.16 -1.69
N ASN A 225 47.58 -23.31 -0.36
CA ASN A 225 46.42 -23.69 0.45
C ASN A 225 45.34 -22.60 0.48
N GLU A 226 45.71 -21.33 0.53
CA GLU A 226 44.76 -20.21 0.40
C GLU A 226 44.06 -20.23 -0.96
N GLU A 227 44.76 -20.58 -2.04
CA GLU A 227 44.13 -20.77 -3.35
C GLU A 227 43.21 -21.99 -3.42
N VAL A 228 43.55 -23.12 -2.78
CA VAL A 228 42.63 -24.28 -2.65
C VAL A 228 41.36 -23.87 -1.91
N LYS A 229 41.49 -23.14 -0.80
CA LYS A 229 40.35 -22.61 -0.03
C LYS A 229 39.51 -21.67 -0.89
N ARG A 230 40.15 -20.75 -1.63
CA ARG A 230 39.47 -19.81 -2.53
C ARG A 230 38.68 -20.52 -3.65
N ILE A 231 39.22 -21.60 -4.21
CA ILE A 231 38.52 -22.42 -5.20
C ILE A 231 37.35 -23.17 -4.55
N TRP A 232 37.52 -23.72 -3.35
CA TRP A 232 36.46 -24.39 -2.60
C TRP A 232 35.30 -23.44 -2.26
N GLU A 233 35.60 -22.22 -1.84
CA GLU A 233 34.64 -21.15 -1.53
C GLU A 233 33.80 -20.71 -2.74
N LEU A 234 34.19 -21.06 -3.97
CA LEU A 234 33.32 -20.88 -5.13
C LEU A 234 32.06 -21.75 -5.07
N GLY A 235 32.05 -22.82 -4.27
CA GLY A 235 30.88 -23.65 -4.00
C GLY A 235 30.47 -24.61 -5.13
N TYR A 236 31.20 -24.61 -6.25
CA TYR A 236 30.92 -25.42 -7.44
C TYR A 236 31.61 -26.79 -7.46
N PHE A 237 32.46 -27.08 -6.47
CA PHE A 237 33.28 -28.29 -6.43
C PHE A 237 32.98 -29.12 -5.19
N SER A 238 32.97 -30.45 -5.34
CA SER A 238 32.85 -31.40 -4.22
C SER A 238 34.21 -31.84 -3.67
N ASP A 239 35.29 -31.62 -4.43
CA ASP A 239 36.67 -31.86 -4.03
C ASP A 239 37.61 -30.89 -4.77
N VAL A 240 38.65 -30.40 -4.10
CA VAL A 240 39.68 -29.50 -4.66
C VAL A 240 41.03 -29.90 -4.09
N GLN A 241 41.95 -30.27 -4.98
CA GLN A 241 43.31 -30.68 -4.62
C GLN A 241 44.32 -29.88 -5.44
N ALA A 242 45.52 -29.67 -4.90
CA ALA A 242 46.61 -29.02 -5.61
C ALA A 242 47.89 -29.85 -5.52
N HIS A 243 48.57 -30.02 -6.65
CA HIS A 243 49.87 -30.69 -6.69
C HIS A 243 50.81 -30.07 -7.72
N MET A 244 52.11 -30.31 -7.56
CA MET A 244 53.15 -29.81 -8.47
C MET A 244 53.57 -30.90 -9.47
N GLU A 245 53.50 -30.60 -10.76
CA GLU A 245 54.09 -31.40 -11.85
C GLU A 245 55.31 -30.67 -12.42
N GLY A 246 56.49 -30.89 -11.86
CA GLY A 246 57.70 -30.12 -12.22
C GLY A 246 57.62 -28.66 -11.74
N ASN A 247 57.61 -27.69 -12.66
CA ASN A 247 57.38 -26.26 -12.38
C ASN A 247 55.93 -25.81 -12.71
N VAL A 248 54.98 -26.74 -12.92
CA VAL A 248 53.57 -26.42 -13.19
C VAL A 248 52.72 -26.75 -11.95
N LEU A 249 51.93 -25.78 -11.50
CA LEU A 249 50.96 -25.96 -10.41
C LEU A 249 49.62 -26.43 -11.01
N VAL A 250 49.16 -27.62 -10.61
CA VAL A 250 47.93 -28.22 -11.12
C VAL A 250 46.91 -28.32 -10.00
N PHE A 251 45.77 -27.67 -10.19
CA PHE A 251 44.58 -27.84 -9.35
C PHE A 251 43.67 -28.92 -9.96
N THR A 252 43.41 -30.00 -9.24
CA THR A 252 42.46 -31.05 -9.63
C THR A 252 41.17 -30.84 -8.86
N VAL A 253 40.05 -30.63 -9.57
CA VAL A 253 38.74 -30.37 -8.98
C VAL A 253 37.72 -31.43 -9.40
N ALA A 254 36.78 -31.73 -8.51
CA ALA A 254 35.59 -32.52 -8.82
C ALA A 254 34.39 -31.56 -8.92
N GLU A 255 33.96 -31.25 -10.14
CA GLU A 255 32.82 -30.36 -10.39
C GLU A 255 31.49 -30.98 -9.93
N LYS A 256 30.67 -30.21 -9.22
CA LYS A 256 29.31 -30.59 -8.84
C LYS A 256 28.43 -30.73 -10.09
N PRO A 257 27.34 -31.51 -10.04
CA PRO A 257 26.50 -31.73 -11.23
C PRO A 257 25.86 -30.43 -11.72
N ARG A 258 25.67 -30.34 -13.03
CA ARG A 258 24.87 -29.30 -13.67
C ARG A 258 23.38 -29.58 -13.48
N ILE A 259 22.61 -28.54 -13.18
CA ILE A 259 21.15 -28.62 -13.06
C ILE A 259 20.55 -28.62 -14.47
N GLU A 260 19.96 -29.73 -14.90
CA GLU A 260 19.32 -29.81 -16.22
C GLU A 260 17.88 -29.28 -16.18
N ASN A 261 17.13 -29.70 -15.16
CA ASN A 261 15.73 -29.36 -14.98
C ASN A 261 15.49 -28.93 -13.54
N LEU A 262 14.57 -27.98 -13.39
CA LEU A 262 13.99 -27.55 -12.12
C LEU A 262 12.53 -27.99 -12.10
N ILE A 263 12.13 -28.68 -11.04
CA ILE A 263 10.77 -29.12 -10.80
C ILE A 263 10.36 -28.62 -9.42
N VAL A 264 9.15 -28.08 -9.30
CA VAL A 264 8.56 -27.73 -8.01
C VAL A 264 7.41 -28.71 -7.73
N GLU A 265 7.47 -29.37 -6.58
CA GLU A 265 6.45 -30.27 -6.06
C GLU A 265 5.79 -29.65 -4.82
N GLY A 266 4.48 -29.83 -4.68
CA GLY A 266 3.70 -29.32 -3.54
C GLY A 266 3.26 -27.85 -3.65
N SER A 267 3.58 -27.18 -4.76
CA SER A 267 3.08 -25.85 -5.11
C SER A 267 1.65 -25.95 -5.67
N HIS A 268 0.64 -25.69 -4.84
CA HIS A 268 -0.77 -25.75 -5.23
C HIS A 268 -1.43 -24.36 -5.20
N GLU A 269 -1.07 -23.53 -4.24
CA GLU A 269 -1.66 -22.21 -4.02
C GLU A 269 -0.87 -21.09 -4.71
N ILE A 270 0.43 -21.31 -4.94
CA ILE A 270 1.30 -20.45 -5.76
C ILE A 270 1.74 -21.26 -6.99
N ASP A 271 1.75 -20.62 -8.16
CA ASP A 271 2.17 -21.28 -9.39
C ASP A 271 3.66 -21.66 -9.33
N ALA A 272 4.00 -22.86 -9.83
CA ALA A 272 5.36 -23.38 -9.79
C ALA A 272 6.35 -22.47 -10.53
N GLU A 273 5.89 -21.79 -11.58
CA GLU A 273 6.65 -20.80 -12.34
C GLU A 273 7.06 -19.60 -11.48
N ASP A 274 6.18 -19.13 -10.58
CA ASP A 274 6.47 -18.01 -9.68
C ASP A 274 7.50 -18.42 -8.62
N VAL A 275 7.41 -19.65 -8.11
CA VAL A 275 8.41 -20.24 -7.21
C VAL A 275 9.77 -20.28 -7.91
N ILE A 276 9.84 -20.77 -9.16
CA ILE A 276 11.08 -20.79 -9.95
C ILE A 276 11.59 -19.37 -10.24
N ALA A 277 10.70 -18.42 -10.51
CA ALA A 277 11.07 -17.03 -10.79
C ALA A 277 11.68 -16.31 -9.58
N ALA A 278 11.30 -16.71 -8.36
CA ALA A 278 11.87 -16.19 -7.12
C ALA A 278 13.29 -16.72 -6.84
N MET A 279 13.67 -17.85 -7.46
CA MET A 279 14.98 -18.48 -7.28
C MET A 279 16.09 -17.80 -8.10
N GLY A 280 17.30 -17.76 -7.56
CA GLY A 280 18.52 -17.39 -8.29
C GLY A 280 19.08 -18.56 -9.12
N THR A 281 18.82 -19.80 -8.70
CA THR A 281 19.21 -21.02 -9.39
C THR A 281 18.41 -21.19 -10.67
N LYS A 282 19.10 -21.42 -11.80
CA LYS A 282 18.47 -21.63 -13.11
C LYS A 282 18.91 -22.96 -13.71
N SER A 283 18.07 -23.50 -14.61
CA SER A 283 18.49 -24.61 -15.48
C SER A 283 19.75 -24.19 -16.25
N GLY A 284 20.72 -25.09 -16.27
CA GLY A 284 22.04 -24.87 -16.85
C GLY A 284 23.11 -24.41 -15.86
N ASN A 285 22.76 -24.01 -14.63
CA ASN A 285 23.75 -23.66 -13.60
C ASN A 285 24.44 -24.92 -13.03
N VAL A 286 25.68 -24.76 -12.56
CA VAL A 286 26.32 -25.75 -11.69
C VAL A 286 25.69 -25.68 -10.31
N LEU A 287 25.43 -26.83 -9.70
CA LEU A 287 24.86 -26.91 -8.36
C LEU A 287 25.71 -26.13 -7.35
N ASN A 288 25.10 -25.19 -6.63
CA ASN A 288 25.71 -24.45 -5.55
C ASN A 288 24.76 -24.46 -4.34
N GLU A 289 25.19 -25.08 -3.24
CA GLU A 289 24.34 -25.30 -2.06
C GLU A 289 24.03 -24.02 -1.30
N GLN A 290 24.93 -23.03 -1.33
CA GLN A 290 24.68 -21.72 -0.71
C GLN A 290 23.58 -20.98 -1.47
N LEU A 291 23.63 -21.02 -2.81
CA LEU A 291 22.57 -20.47 -3.63
C LEU A 291 21.23 -21.19 -3.42
N ILE A 292 21.23 -22.51 -3.24
CA ILE A 292 20.00 -23.26 -2.92
C ILE A 292 19.45 -22.85 -1.56
N ALA A 293 20.29 -22.67 -0.53
CA ALA A 293 19.84 -22.22 0.78
C ALA A 293 19.17 -20.83 0.69
N ASP A 294 19.78 -19.90 -0.05
CA ASP A 294 19.21 -18.58 -0.31
C ASP A 294 17.88 -18.68 -1.07
N ASP A 295 17.80 -19.60 -2.04
CA ASP A 295 16.59 -19.82 -2.84
C ASP A 295 15.45 -20.39 -1.99
N LEU A 296 15.71 -21.37 -1.13
CA LEU A 296 14.72 -21.88 -0.18
C LEU A 296 14.20 -20.78 0.77
N GLN A 297 15.09 -19.89 1.21
CA GLN A 297 14.68 -18.74 2.02
C GLN A 297 13.75 -17.81 1.23
N LYS A 298 14.10 -17.46 -0.02
CA LYS A 298 13.26 -16.63 -0.89
C LYS A 298 11.90 -17.27 -1.19
N ILE A 299 11.86 -18.60 -1.36
CA ILE A 299 10.61 -19.34 -1.54
C ILE A 299 9.76 -19.20 -0.26
N ASN A 300 10.33 -19.44 0.92
CA ASN A 300 9.59 -19.27 2.18
C ASN A 300 9.09 -17.82 2.36
N GLU A 301 9.87 -16.82 1.96
CA GLU A 301 9.48 -15.40 1.96
C GLU A 301 8.35 -15.09 0.96
N LEU A 302 8.37 -15.68 -0.24
CA LEU A 302 7.29 -15.58 -1.23
C LEU A 302 5.98 -16.10 -0.64
N TYR A 303 6.01 -17.30 -0.05
CA TYR A 303 4.84 -17.90 0.60
C TYR A 303 4.33 -17.07 1.80
N ARG A 304 5.24 -16.51 2.61
CA ARG A 304 4.87 -15.60 3.70
C ARG A 304 4.15 -14.35 3.22
N LYS A 305 4.60 -13.75 2.11
CA LYS A 305 3.93 -12.57 1.53
C LYS A 305 2.49 -12.86 1.12
N GLU A 306 2.23 -14.08 0.67
CA GLU A 306 0.88 -14.54 0.31
C GLU A 306 0.05 -15.07 1.49
N GLY A 307 0.59 -15.04 2.72
CA GLY A 307 -0.11 -15.41 3.95
C GLY A 307 0.11 -16.84 4.44
N TYR A 308 1.06 -17.58 3.85
CA TYR A 308 1.41 -18.95 4.20
C TYR A 308 2.66 -18.96 5.13
N TYR A 309 2.50 -18.51 6.37
CA TYR A 309 3.64 -18.34 7.30
C TYR A 309 4.25 -19.64 7.80
N LEU A 310 3.49 -20.74 7.70
CA LEU A 310 3.94 -22.07 8.08
C LEU A 310 4.57 -22.84 6.90
N ALA A 311 4.73 -22.20 5.74
CA ALA A 311 5.32 -22.83 4.58
C ALA A 311 6.77 -23.26 4.83
N ARG A 312 7.11 -24.46 4.36
CA ARG A 312 8.46 -25.02 4.43
C ARG A 312 8.88 -25.49 3.07
N SER A 313 9.98 -24.96 2.57
CA SER A 313 10.64 -25.45 1.37
C SER A 313 11.85 -26.32 1.72
N SER A 314 12.04 -27.37 0.94
CA SER A 314 13.21 -28.24 0.96
C SER A 314 13.57 -28.61 -0.47
N TYR A 315 14.68 -29.32 -0.66
CA TYR A 315 15.08 -29.79 -1.98
C TYR A 315 15.58 -31.21 -1.95
N ARG A 316 15.45 -31.90 -3.08
CA ARG A 316 16.13 -33.17 -3.37
C ARG A 316 16.72 -33.14 -4.77
N LEU A 317 17.78 -33.92 -4.96
CA LEU A 317 18.46 -34.06 -6.24
C LEU A 317 18.18 -35.46 -6.80
N ASP A 318 17.48 -35.50 -7.92
CA ASP A 318 17.24 -36.75 -8.63
C ASP A 318 18.31 -36.94 -9.72
N SER A 319 19.01 -38.07 -9.64
CA SER A 319 20.06 -38.43 -10.60
C SER A 319 19.45 -38.99 -11.88
N ARG A 320 19.90 -38.52 -13.05
CA ARG A 320 19.48 -39.08 -14.34
C ARG A 320 20.41 -40.19 -14.81
N SER A 321 19.87 -41.17 -15.54
CA SER A 321 20.64 -42.25 -16.16
C SER A 321 21.69 -41.69 -17.13
N GLY A 322 22.97 -41.72 -16.72
CA GLY A 322 24.10 -41.18 -17.49
C GLY A 322 25.05 -40.27 -16.71
N GLY A 323 24.74 -39.94 -15.45
CA GLY A 323 25.68 -39.42 -14.45
C GLY A 323 26.23 -38.00 -14.65
N ARG A 324 25.70 -37.23 -15.61
CA ARG A 324 26.26 -35.92 -16.02
C ARG A 324 25.37 -34.71 -15.72
N GLY A 325 24.17 -34.91 -15.20
CA GLY A 325 23.22 -33.87 -14.85
C GLY A 325 22.28 -34.31 -13.73
N ALA A 326 21.82 -33.34 -12.94
CA ALA A 326 20.86 -33.54 -11.87
C ALA A 326 19.54 -32.81 -12.16
N VAL A 327 18.44 -33.41 -11.72
CA VAL A 327 17.14 -32.73 -11.64
C VAL A 327 17.00 -32.17 -10.23
N LEU A 328 16.89 -30.86 -10.11
CA LEU A 328 16.63 -30.20 -8.84
C LEU A 328 15.13 -30.17 -8.60
N VAL A 329 14.69 -30.90 -7.59
CA VAL A 329 13.28 -30.94 -7.18
C VAL A 329 13.14 -30.12 -5.90
N ILE A 330 12.45 -28.99 -6.00
CA ILE A 330 12.05 -28.18 -4.86
C ILE A 330 10.74 -28.76 -4.32
N GLN A 331 10.72 -29.09 -3.03
CA GLN A 331 9.54 -29.62 -2.37
C GLN A 331 9.01 -28.56 -1.41
N VAL A 332 7.79 -28.11 -1.64
CA VAL A 332 7.13 -27.10 -0.81
C VAL A 332 5.98 -27.73 -0.04
N GLU A 333 6.02 -27.59 1.28
CA GLU A 333 4.87 -27.82 2.15
C GLU A 333 4.25 -26.46 2.46
N GLU A 334 3.17 -26.08 1.76
CA GLU A 334 2.60 -24.72 1.83
C GLU A 334 1.96 -24.41 3.19
N GLY A 335 1.36 -25.42 3.83
CA GLY A 335 0.58 -25.24 5.06
C GLY A 335 -0.72 -24.44 4.83
N ASN A 336 -1.43 -24.15 5.92
CA ASN A 336 -2.67 -23.37 5.83
C ASN A 336 -2.38 -21.87 5.76
N LYS A 337 -3.13 -21.14 4.94
CA LYS A 337 -3.12 -19.68 4.91
C LYS A 337 -3.64 -19.13 6.25
N LEU A 338 -2.82 -18.37 6.95
CA LEU A 338 -3.18 -17.78 8.25
C LEU A 338 -3.58 -16.32 8.07
N TYR A 339 -4.58 -15.90 8.85
CA TYR A 339 -5.03 -14.52 8.91
C TYR A 339 -4.85 -13.96 10.31
N ILE A 340 -4.67 -12.65 10.41
CA ILE A 340 -4.68 -11.91 11.67
C ILE A 340 -6.05 -12.07 12.31
N LYS A 341 -6.07 -12.68 13.50
CA LYS A 341 -7.25 -12.84 14.34
C LYS A 341 -7.39 -11.69 15.32
N GLU A 342 -6.28 -11.22 15.85
CA GLU A 342 -6.27 -10.19 16.88
C GLU A 342 -5.03 -9.32 16.77
N VAL A 343 -5.25 -8.02 16.97
CA VAL A 343 -4.20 -7.03 17.21
C VAL A 343 -4.45 -6.43 18.59
N LYS A 344 -3.49 -6.62 19.49
CA LYS A 344 -3.58 -6.24 20.89
C LYS A 344 -2.51 -5.20 21.20
N ILE A 345 -2.88 -4.19 21.97
CA ILE A 345 -1.95 -3.21 22.54
C ILE A 345 -2.04 -3.37 24.05
N ASP A 346 -0.95 -3.80 24.67
CA ASP A 346 -0.83 -4.02 26.10
C ASP A 346 -0.02 -2.90 26.75
N GLY A 347 -0.44 -2.46 27.93
CA GLY A 347 0.25 -1.40 28.69
C GLY A 347 -0.29 0.02 28.45
N LEU A 348 -1.48 0.15 27.87
CA LEU A 348 -2.22 1.41 27.84
C LEU A 348 -2.90 1.65 29.20
N GLU A 349 -2.76 2.86 29.74
CA GLU A 349 -3.35 3.28 31.02
C GLU A 349 -4.27 4.49 30.84
N GLN A 350 -3.80 5.51 30.12
CA GLN A 350 -4.50 6.77 29.87
C GLN A 350 -4.93 6.93 28.40
N LEU A 351 -4.24 6.30 27.45
CA LEU A 351 -4.61 6.38 26.04
C LEU A 351 -5.81 5.46 25.72
N ASP A 352 -6.77 5.99 24.96
CA ASP A 352 -7.88 5.18 24.46
C ASP A 352 -7.44 4.32 23.26
N LYS A 353 -7.65 3.01 23.37
CA LYS A 353 -7.32 2.05 22.30
C LYS A 353 -8.16 2.28 21.04
N GLY A 354 -9.44 2.60 21.19
CA GLY A 354 -10.37 2.71 20.05
C GLY A 354 -9.98 3.80 19.07
N ASP A 355 -9.37 4.88 19.56
CA ASP A 355 -8.82 5.93 18.71
C ASP A 355 -7.51 5.52 18.01
N MET A 356 -6.72 4.61 18.59
CA MET A 356 -5.47 4.10 18.00
C MET A 356 -5.71 3.12 16.86
N ASP A 357 -6.74 2.27 16.97
CA ASP A 357 -7.10 1.25 15.97
C ASP A 357 -7.36 1.86 14.57
N LYS A 358 -7.68 3.16 14.50
CA LYS A 358 -7.87 3.93 13.26
C LYS A 358 -6.58 4.12 12.47
N TYR A 359 -5.43 4.18 13.16
CA TYR A 359 -4.12 4.47 12.57
C TYR A 359 -3.30 3.22 12.24
N LEU A 360 -3.70 2.06 12.78
CA LEU A 360 -3.03 0.78 12.52
C LEU A 360 -3.33 0.26 11.11
N ALA A 361 -2.28 -0.17 10.43
CA ALA A 361 -2.35 -0.85 9.14
C ALA A 361 -2.78 -2.30 9.30
N LEU A 362 -2.30 -2.97 10.35
CA LEU A 362 -2.65 -4.33 10.69
C LEU A 362 -4.04 -4.36 11.30
N LYS A 363 -4.96 -5.02 10.58
CA LYS A 363 -6.35 -5.19 11.02
C LYS A 363 -6.72 -6.67 11.00
N PRO A 364 -7.52 -7.14 11.98
CA PRO A 364 -8.11 -8.47 11.94
C PRO A 364 -8.95 -8.70 10.68
N ARG A 365 -9.05 -9.96 10.24
CA ARG A 365 -9.92 -10.32 9.13
C ARG A 365 -11.39 -10.04 9.47
N ASN A 366 -12.07 -9.32 8.58
CA ASN A 366 -13.50 -9.00 8.65
C ASN A 366 -14.24 -9.45 7.38
N ILE A 367 -15.56 -9.21 7.31
CA ILE A 367 -16.40 -9.63 6.16
C ILE A 367 -16.04 -8.94 4.83
N PHE A 368 -15.33 -7.81 4.86
CA PHE A 368 -14.91 -7.04 3.68
C PHE A 368 -13.46 -7.31 3.26
N SER A 369 -12.74 -8.17 4.01
CA SER A 369 -11.31 -8.46 3.79
C SER A 369 -10.99 -9.05 2.43
N TRP A 370 -11.96 -9.64 1.75
CA TRP A 370 -11.81 -10.15 0.38
C TRP A 370 -11.56 -9.04 -0.66
N PHE A 371 -12.03 -7.81 -0.40
CA PHE A 371 -11.84 -6.66 -1.28
C PHE A 371 -10.74 -5.71 -0.77
N THR A 372 -10.63 -5.53 0.55
CA THR A 372 -9.66 -4.60 1.15
C THR A 372 -8.26 -5.20 1.28
N GLY A 373 -8.11 -6.52 1.18
CA GLY A 373 -6.85 -7.23 1.45
C GLY A 373 -6.43 -7.22 2.93
N THR A 374 -7.29 -6.77 3.84
CA THR A 374 -7.02 -6.75 5.28
C THR A 374 -7.02 -8.15 5.89
N GLY A 375 -6.28 -8.35 6.98
CA GLY A 375 -6.19 -9.64 7.67
C GLY A 375 -5.02 -10.53 7.22
N VAL A 376 -4.26 -10.17 6.18
CA VAL A 376 -2.95 -10.79 5.89
C VAL A 376 -1.85 -9.99 6.61
N LEU A 377 -0.92 -10.67 7.27
CA LEU A 377 0.17 -10.01 8.01
C LEU A 377 1.30 -9.59 7.07
N LYS A 378 1.44 -8.30 6.83
CA LYS A 378 2.63 -7.77 6.17
C LYS A 378 3.66 -7.39 7.23
N GLU A 379 4.84 -8.00 7.19
CA GLU A 379 5.89 -7.76 8.20
C GLU A 379 6.29 -6.27 8.24
N GLU A 380 6.34 -5.60 7.09
CA GLU A 380 6.59 -4.15 6.98
C GLU A 380 5.58 -3.28 7.74
N HIS A 381 4.36 -3.80 7.97
CA HIS A 381 3.34 -3.10 8.75
C HIS A 381 3.56 -3.23 10.26
N LEU A 382 4.32 -4.21 10.76
CA LEU A 382 4.63 -4.34 12.18
C LEU A 382 5.46 -3.14 12.68
N GLU A 383 6.51 -2.80 11.96
CA GLU A 383 7.35 -1.64 12.29
C GLU A 383 6.60 -0.32 12.07
N ARG A 384 5.87 -0.21 10.95
CA ARG A 384 5.01 0.95 10.68
C ARG A 384 4.03 1.21 11.83
N ASP A 385 3.32 0.17 12.28
CA ASP A 385 2.31 0.30 13.33
C ASP A 385 2.95 0.57 14.69
N THR A 386 4.13 0.00 14.98
CA THR A 386 4.93 0.35 16.17
C THR A 386 5.21 1.85 16.20
N ASN A 387 5.68 2.41 15.08
CA ASN A 387 5.96 3.84 14.94
C ASN A 387 4.69 4.68 14.98
N ALA A 388 3.58 4.20 14.42
CA ALA A 388 2.29 4.91 14.46
C ALA A 388 1.73 5.01 15.88
N ILE A 389 1.84 3.93 16.68
CA ILE A 389 1.46 3.90 18.10
C ILE A 389 2.30 4.91 18.89
N ALA A 390 3.62 4.92 18.69
CA ALA A 390 4.52 5.86 19.35
C ALA A 390 4.18 7.31 18.95
N ALA A 391 4.00 7.58 17.65
CA ALA A 391 3.65 8.90 17.14
C ALA A 391 2.29 9.39 17.69
N TYR A 392 1.29 8.51 17.80
CA TYR A 392 0.00 8.84 18.40
C TYR A 392 0.15 9.25 19.87
N GLY A 393 0.89 8.49 20.67
CA GLY A 393 1.15 8.84 22.07
C GLY A 393 1.89 10.17 22.21
N LEU A 394 2.94 10.39 21.41
CA LEU A 394 3.65 11.68 21.35
C LEU A 394 2.72 12.83 20.97
N ASN A 395 1.77 12.58 20.06
CA ASN A 395 0.77 13.57 19.66
C ASN A 395 -0.25 13.89 20.75
N GLN A 396 -0.51 12.93 21.64
CA GLN A 396 -1.35 13.13 22.81
C GLN A 396 -0.58 13.71 24.01
N GLY A 397 0.74 13.92 23.93
CA GLY A 397 1.54 14.54 24.99
C GLY A 397 2.35 13.57 25.84
N PHE A 398 2.44 12.30 25.46
CA PHE A 398 3.24 11.29 26.15
C PHE A 398 4.67 11.28 25.59
N VAL A 399 5.50 12.24 26.02
CA VAL A 399 6.88 12.44 25.51
C VAL A 399 7.80 11.25 25.78
N ASP A 400 7.53 10.49 26.84
CA ASP A 400 8.30 9.31 27.25
C ASP A 400 7.68 7.99 26.77
N ILE A 401 6.74 8.03 25.81
CA ILE A 401 6.12 6.82 25.29
C ILE A 401 7.18 5.89 24.66
N GLN A 402 7.13 4.62 25.04
CA GLN A 402 7.98 3.58 24.47
C GLN A 402 7.10 2.44 23.96
N VAL A 403 7.36 2.00 22.74
CA VAL A 403 6.69 0.86 22.12
C VAL A 403 7.75 -0.20 21.83
N ALA A 404 7.62 -1.38 22.44
CA ALA A 404 8.53 -2.49 22.19
C ALA A 404 8.22 -3.16 20.84
N ALA A 405 9.18 -3.92 20.31
CA ALA A 405 8.95 -4.76 19.15
C ALA A 405 7.74 -5.69 19.37
N PRO A 406 6.83 -5.82 18.39
CA PRO A 406 5.61 -6.59 18.56
C PRO A 406 5.91 -8.09 18.72
N ASP A 407 5.18 -8.72 19.64
CA ASP A 407 5.16 -10.19 19.79
C ASP A 407 4.14 -10.78 18.82
N VAL A 408 4.61 -11.61 17.88
CA VAL A 408 3.78 -12.25 16.85
C VAL A 408 3.70 -13.75 17.12
N GLN A 409 2.49 -14.23 17.42
CA GLN A 409 2.23 -15.64 17.70
C GLN A 409 1.45 -16.26 16.54
N TYR A 410 2.03 -17.29 15.95
CA TYR A 410 1.39 -18.12 14.92
C TYR A 410 0.74 -19.34 15.57
N LYS A 411 -0.60 -19.42 15.51
CA LYS A 411 -1.38 -20.56 15.99
C LYS A 411 -2.09 -21.23 14.81
N GLU A 412 -2.60 -22.44 15.02
CA GLU A 412 -3.34 -23.18 13.99
C GLU A 412 -4.59 -22.44 13.48
N ASP A 413 -5.20 -21.60 14.32
CA ASP A 413 -6.41 -20.85 13.99
C ASP A 413 -6.14 -19.42 13.43
N GLY A 414 -4.90 -18.93 13.53
CA GLY A 414 -4.50 -17.64 12.97
C GLY A 414 -3.33 -16.97 13.68
N ILE A 415 -3.14 -15.67 13.38
CA ILE A 415 -2.02 -14.86 13.85
C ILE A 415 -2.49 -13.87 14.90
N TYR A 416 -1.75 -13.76 15.99
CA TYR A 416 -1.98 -12.83 17.09
C TYR A 416 -0.79 -11.88 17.20
N VAL A 417 -1.03 -10.57 17.09
CA VAL A 417 -0.01 -9.54 17.18
C VAL A 417 -0.21 -8.73 18.45
N THR A 418 0.80 -8.66 19.32
CA THR A 418 0.75 -7.89 20.57
C THR A 418 1.83 -6.82 20.61
N PHE A 419 1.43 -5.55 20.64
CA PHE A 419 2.30 -4.41 20.88
C PHE A 419 2.35 -4.12 22.38
N LYS A 420 3.55 -4.02 22.96
CA LYS A 420 3.72 -3.64 24.38
C LYS A 420 4.13 -2.18 24.44
N VAL A 421 3.35 -1.38 25.17
CA VAL A 421 3.49 0.07 25.29
C VAL A 421 3.75 0.43 26.74
N HIS A 422 4.60 1.44 26.94
CA HIS A 422 4.75 2.14 28.20
C HIS A 422 4.51 3.62 27.94
N GLU A 423 3.40 4.16 28.43
CA GLU A 423 2.96 5.53 28.10
C GLU A 423 3.83 6.61 28.75
N GLY A 424 4.20 6.45 30.02
CA GLY A 424 4.81 7.52 30.81
C GLY A 424 3.82 8.64 31.18
N PRO A 425 4.30 9.73 31.80
CA PRO A 425 3.44 10.85 32.16
C PRO A 425 3.07 11.70 30.93
N ARG A 426 1.91 12.35 31.00
CA ARG A 426 1.41 13.27 29.98
C ARG A 426 1.88 14.70 30.27
N TYR A 427 2.60 15.31 29.32
CA TYR A 427 3.25 16.60 29.52
C TYR A 427 2.43 17.77 29.00
N LYS A 428 2.40 18.86 29.77
CA LYS A 428 1.85 20.16 29.35
C LYS A 428 2.93 21.12 28.86
N ILE A 429 2.53 22.12 28.09
CA ILE A 429 3.44 23.13 27.55
C ILE A 429 3.67 24.22 28.59
N ARG A 430 4.93 24.47 28.95
CA ARG A 430 5.30 25.55 29.89
C ARG A 430 5.73 26.81 29.15
N GLU A 431 6.70 26.68 28.26
CA GLU A 431 7.34 27.80 27.59
C GLU A 431 7.71 27.46 26.15
N ILE A 432 7.64 28.45 25.26
CA ILE A 432 8.06 28.36 23.87
C ILE A 432 9.27 29.26 23.71
N LYS A 433 10.34 28.74 23.11
CA LYS A 433 11.63 29.43 22.96
C LYS A 433 12.03 29.46 21.51
N PHE A 434 12.43 30.62 21.01
CA PHE A 434 13.05 30.77 19.70
C PHE A 434 14.55 31.01 19.88
N GLY A 435 15.37 30.35 19.07
CA GLY A 435 16.82 30.53 19.05
C GLY A 435 17.38 30.54 17.64
N GLY A 436 18.65 30.94 17.48
CA GLY A 436 19.32 31.02 16.18
C GLY A 436 19.12 32.37 15.47
N ASP A 437 18.93 32.34 14.16
CA ASP A 437 18.92 33.52 13.26
C ASP A 437 17.53 34.16 13.10
N ILE A 438 16.98 34.69 14.19
CA ILE A 438 15.63 35.28 14.20
C ILE A 438 15.57 36.56 13.35
N ILE A 439 14.57 36.69 12.47
CA ILE A 439 14.40 37.85 11.57
C ILE A 439 13.32 38.85 12.00
N ASP A 440 12.51 38.52 13.00
CA ASP A 440 11.36 39.32 13.45
C ASP A 440 11.28 39.36 14.98
N GLU A 441 10.36 40.13 15.52
CA GLU A 441 10.12 40.19 16.96
C GLU A 441 9.54 38.88 17.50
N GLU A 442 9.83 38.55 18.77
CA GLU A 442 9.39 37.31 19.40
C GLU A 442 7.86 37.15 19.35
N GLN A 443 7.09 38.24 19.50
CA GLN A 443 5.64 38.20 19.39
C GLN A 443 5.17 37.82 17.98
N ALA A 444 5.82 38.35 16.93
CA ALA A 444 5.48 38.00 15.56
C ALA A 444 5.79 36.52 15.27
N MET A 445 6.81 35.95 15.92
CA MET A 445 7.15 34.53 15.83
C MET A 445 6.13 33.67 16.60
N LEU A 446 5.65 34.13 17.76
CA LEU A 446 4.59 33.48 18.52
C LEU A 446 3.27 33.43 17.73
N ASP A 447 2.93 34.50 17.02
CA ASP A 447 1.71 34.56 16.20
C ASP A 447 1.73 33.57 15.00
N VAL A 448 2.90 33.03 14.63
CA VAL A 448 3.05 32.02 13.57
C VAL A 448 2.88 30.59 14.10
N VAL A 449 3.11 30.36 15.40
CA VAL A 449 3.09 29.02 16.01
C VAL A 449 1.79 28.77 16.78
N GLU A 450 1.14 27.65 16.51
CA GLU A 450 -0.11 27.28 17.19
C GLU A 450 0.14 26.73 18.60
N MET A 451 1.36 26.26 18.88
CA MET A 451 1.75 25.82 20.22
C MET A 451 1.52 26.92 21.28
N ASP A 452 1.58 28.21 20.92
CA ASP A 452 1.33 29.31 21.86
C ASP A 452 -0.15 29.41 22.26
N GLU A 453 -1.08 29.09 21.35
CA GLU A 453 -2.51 28.97 21.66
C GLU A 453 -2.77 27.77 22.58
N TRP A 454 -2.18 26.61 22.27
CA TRP A 454 -2.30 25.40 23.08
C TRP A 454 -1.77 25.60 24.50
N LYS A 455 -0.67 26.34 24.64
CA LYS A 455 -0.15 26.76 25.95
C LYS A 455 -1.17 27.62 26.70
N LYS A 456 -1.81 28.61 26.04
CA LYS A 456 -2.81 29.49 26.66
C LYS A 456 -4.06 28.73 27.12
N ASP A 457 -4.46 27.71 26.35
CA ASP A 457 -5.61 26.85 26.66
C ASP A 457 -5.27 25.75 27.69
N ASN A 458 -4.02 25.70 28.16
CA ASN A 458 -3.51 24.74 29.14
C ASN A 458 -3.61 23.28 28.64
N ASP A 459 -3.45 23.10 27.32
CA ASP A 459 -3.48 21.83 26.63
C ASP A 459 -2.16 21.03 26.80
N TYR A 460 -2.22 19.76 26.41
CA TYR A 460 -1.07 18.86 26.43
C TYR A 460 -0.21 19.05 25.18
N PHE A 461 1.08 18.76 25.31
CA PHE A 461 2.02 18.81 24.19
C PHE A 461 1.56 17.94 23.01
N SER A 462 1.77 18.42 21.79
CA SER A 462 1.56 17.63 20.57
C SER A 462 2.79 17.72 19.67
N ILE A 463 3.37 16.56 19.34
CA ILE A 463 4.47 16.49 18.36
C ILE A 463 4.02 16.97 16.97
N THR A 464 2.76 16.74 16.60
CA THR A 464 2.21 17.16 15.30
C THR A 464 2.16 18.67 15.21
N VAL A 465 1.61 19.34 16.23
CA VAL A 465 1.57 20.80 16.29
C VAL A 465 2.98 21.38 16.24
N MET A 466 3.94 20.78 16.96
CA MET A 466 5.34 21.22 16.94
C MET A 466 5.99 21.10 15.54
N GLN A 467 5.72 19.99 14.84
CA GLN A 467 6.23 19.78 13.47
C GLN A 467 5.55 20.72 12.46
N GLU A 468 4.25 20.95 12.60
CA GLU A 468 3.50 21.91 11.79
C GLU A 468 3.98 23.35 12.04
N ASP A 469 4.29 23.71 13.28
CA ASP A 469 4.90 24.98 13.66
C ASP A 469 6.30 25.14 13.05
N SER A 470 7.16 24.13 13.13
CA SER A 470 8.45 24.15 12.43
C SER A 470 8.28 24.40 10.93
N LYS A 471 7.27 23.79 10.30
CA LYS A 471 6.93 24.03 8.89
C LYS A 471 6.37 25.44 8.66
N ARG A 472 5.49 25.95 9.53
CA ARG A 472 4.94 27.33 9.45
C ARG A 472 6.04 28.37 9.58
N LEU A 473 6.94 28.18 10.53
CA LEU A 473 8.13 29.01 10.71
C LEU A 473 9.06 28.88 9.50
N THR A 474 9.38 27.67 9.03
CA THR A 474 10.19 27.50 7.80
C THR A 474 9.56 28.26 6.63
N ASN A 475 8.24 28.13 6.45
CA ASN A 475 7.50 28.84 5.42
C ASN A 475 7.63 30.38 5.57
N PHE A 476 7.43 30.90 6.79
CA PHE A 476 7.59 32.32 7.11
C PHE A 476 8.93 32.90 6.63
N TYR A 477 10.01 32.12 6.71
CA TYR A 477 11.33 32.50 6.23
C TYR A 477 11.44 32.32 4.70
N THR A 478 11.02 31.18 4.16
CA THR A 478 11.08 30.90 2.71
C THR A 478 10.28 31.90 1.88
N ASP A 479 9.17 32.42 2.39
CA ASP A 479 8.30 33.40 1.73
C ASP A 479 8.95 34.80 1.66
N ARG A 480 10.03 35.00 2.42
CA ARG A 480 10.83 36.24 2.45
C ARG A 480 12.17 36.11 1.72
N GLY A 481 12.39 35.01 1.00
CA GLY A 481 13.57 34.78 0.15
C GLY A 481 14.64 33.85 0.71
N TYR A 482 14.44 33.31 1.91
CA TYR A 482 15.40 32.40 2.55
C TYR A 482 15.11 30.95 2.15
N ALA A 483 15.55 30.55 0.96
CA ALA A 483 15.14 29.27 0.36
C ALA A 483 15.64 28.03 1.11
N PHE A 484 16.76 28.16 1.82
CA PHE A 484 17.40 27.09 2.59
C PHE A 484 17.21 27.27 4.11
N ALA A 485 16.17 28.00 4.51
CA ALA A 485 15.84 28.15 5.93
C ALA A 485 15.43 26.79 6.52
N GLU A 486 15.95 26.46 7.69
CA GLU A 486 15.63 25.25 8.44
C GLU A 486 15.25 25.63 9.87
N VAL A 487 14.25 24.95 10.43
CA VAL A 487 13.81 25.17 11.81
C VAL A 487 13.82 23.85 12.56
N ASP A 488 14.87 23.64 13.35
CA ASP A 488 15.01 22.46 14.19
C ASP A 488 14.16 22.58 15.45
N THR A 489 13.49 21.49 15.83
CA THR A 489 12.66 21.45 17.05
C THR A 489 13.39 20.76 18.19
N ARG A 490 13.25 21.28 19.41
CA ARG A 490 13.76 20.65 20.64
C ARG A 490 12.68 20.62 21.71
N VAL A 491 12.50 19.46 22.34
CA VAL A 491 11.65 19.32 23.52
C VAL A 491 12.56 19.19 24.74
N MET A 492 12.38 20.06 25.72
CA MET A 492 13.14 20.03 26.97
C MET A 492 12.18 19.73 28.12
N LYS A 493 12.37 18.58 28.78
CA LYS A 493 11.61 18.23 29.98
C LYS A 493 12.05 19.11 31.14
N VAL A 494 11.09 19.62 31.90
CA VAL A 494 11.32 20.49 33.05
C VAL A 494 11.23 19.65 34.31
N GLU A 495 12.26 19.71 35.16
CA GLU A 495 12.18 19.10 36.49
C GLU A 495 11.27 19.95 37.39
N GLY A 496 10.18 19.36 37.90
CA GLY A 496 9.18 20.02 38.73
C GLY A 496 8.09 19.04 39.20
N ASP A 497 7.14 19.54 39.99
CA ASP A 497 6.05 18.73 40.56
C ASP A 497 4.99 18.32 39.52
N GLU A 498 4.82 19.12 38.46
CA GLU A 498 3.93 18.82 37.34
C GLU A 498 4.72 18.47 36.08
N PRO A 499 4.31 17.44 35.30
CA PRO A 499 4.99 17.06 34.06
C PRO A 499 4.79 18.15 33.00
N MET A 500 5.85 18.94 32.77
CA MET A 500 5.85 20.03 31.80
C MET A 500 7.07 19.98 30.86
N VAL A 501 6.90 20.52 29.65
CA VAL A 501 7.96 20.66 28.65
C VAL A 501 8.09 22.10 28.15
N ASP A 502 9.32 22.49 27.85
CA ASP A 502 9.62 23.65 27.01
C ASP A 502 9.80 23.19 25.56
N VAL A 503 9.18 23.94 24.65
CA VAL A 503 9.28 23.73 23.20
C VAL A 503 10.23 24.77 22.60
N GLY A 504 11.30 24.31 21.98
CA GLY A 504 12.33 25.15 21.36
C GLY A 504 12.32 25.04 19.84
N TYR A 505 12.30 26.18 19.16
CA TYR A 505 12.47 26.30 17.71
C TYR A 505 13.81 27.00 17.40
N MET A 506 14.77 26.24 16.86
CA MET A 506 16.11 26.72 16.51
C MET A 506 16.17 27.00 15.03
N VAL A 507 16.23 28.28 14.66
CA VAL A 507 16.17 28.73 13.27
C VAL A 507 17.57 28.88 12.68
N ASN A 508 17.80 28.27 11.52
CA ASN A 508 18.93 28.51 10.65
C ASN A 508 18.43 29.17 9.36
N LYS A 509 18.59 30.49 9.26
CA LYS A 509 17.95 31.27 8.20
C LYS A 509 18.63 31.09 6.84
N LYS A 510 19.95 30.93 6.82
CA LYS A 510 20.81 31.02 5.61
C LYS A 510 20.64 32.36 4.86
N GLU A 511 21.20 32.45 3.66
CA GLU A 511 21.17 33.65 2.82
C GLU A 511 19.90 33.73 1.97
N LYS A 512 19.54 34.96 1.54
CA LYS A 512 18.51 35.15 0.52
C LYS A 512 19.04 34.77 -0.84
N VAL A 513 18.20 34.16 -1.66
CA VAL A 513 18.59 33.73 -3.02
C VAL A 513 17.63 34.23 -4.09
N PHE A 514 18.19 34.44 -5.27
CA PHE A 514 17.48 34.78 -6.50
C PHE A 514 17.56 33.63 -7.50
N ILE A 515 16.49 33.43 -8.25
CA ILE A 515 16.43 32.41 -9.31
C ILE A 515 17.20 32.92 -10.50
N ARG A 516 18.38 32.36 -10.77
CA ARG A 516 19.17 32.73 -11.95
C ARG A 516 18.54 32.17 -13.23
N ARG A 517 18.14 30.90 -13.19
CA ARG A 517 17.50 30.22 -14.32
C ARG A 517 16.51 29.16 -13.84
N LEU A 518 15.34 29.14 -14.46
CA LEU A 518 14.35 28.08 -14.37
C LEU A 518 14.60 27.05 -15.49
N MET A 519 14.76 25.79 -15.11
CA MET A 519 15.01 24.67 -16.00
C MET A 519 13.96 23.58 -15.78
N VAL A 520 13.57 22.90 -16.84
CA VAL A 520 12.64 21.77 -16.80
C VAL A 520 13.39 20.52 -17.26
N ASP A 521 13.19 19.40 -16.57
CA ASP A 521 13.81 18.12 -16.88
C ASP A 521 12.80 16.96 -16.75
N GLY A 522 13.00 15.91 -17.54
CA GLY A 522 12.16 14.70 -17.54
C GLY A 522 10.88 14.78 -18.40
N ASN A 523 10.57 15.93 -19.01
CA ASN A 523 9.45 16.10 -19.93
C ASN A 523 9.80 15.66 -21.37
N THR A 524 9.67 14.37 -21.66
CA THR A 524 10.00 13.81 -22.99
C THR A 524 8.92 14.03 -24.05
N LYS A 525 7.65 14.09 -23.64
CA LYS A 525 6.49 14.28 -24.52
C LYS A 525 5.92 15.69 -24.38
N THR A 526 5.76 16.15 -23.14
CA THR A 526 5.20 17.44 -22.77
C THR A 526 6.19 18.55 -23.09
N ARG A 527 5.73 19.61 -23.73
CA ARG A 527 6.56 20.75 -24.08
C ARG A 527 6.87 21.62 -22.85
N ASP A 528 8.05 22.20 -22.82
CA ASP A 528 8.53 23.06 -21.73
C ASP A 528 7.53 24.17 -21.39
N ASN A 529 6.96 24.84 -22.42
CA ASN A 529 6.03 25.95 -22.22
C ASN A 529 4.77 25.54 -21.42
N VAL A 530 4.36 24.27 -21.48
CA VAL A 530 3.22 23.75 -20.71
C VAL A 530 3.52 23.75 -19.21
N ILE A 531 4.78 23.48 -18.83
CA ILE A 531 5.25 23.48 -17.44
C ILE A 531 5.57 24.91 -17.01
N LEU A 532 6.33 25.65 -17.82
CA LEU A 532 6.78 27.01 -17.51
C LEU A 532 5.62 27.98 -17.25
N ARG A 533 4.51 27.89 -18.00
CA ARG A 533 3.33 28.76 -17.79
C ARG A 533 2.56 28.48 -16.50
N GLU A 534 2.86 27.37 -15.81
CA GLU A 534 2.30 27.08 -14.50
C GLU A 534 3.19 27.54 -13.35
N MET A 535 4.43 27.94 -13.65
CA MET A 535 5.38 28.48 -12.68
C MET A 535 5.03 29.94 -12.33
N ARG A 536 5.15 30.27 -11.04
CA ARG A 536 4.98 31.63 -10.49
C ARG A 536 6.31 32.33 -10.21
N LEU A 537 7.41 31.57 -10.20
CA LEU A 537 8.77 32.09 -10.22
C LEU A 537 9.36 31.91 -11.61
N GLY A 538 10.02 32.94 -12.10
CA GLY A 538 10.81 32.92 -13.34
C GLY A 538 12.25 33.37 -13.11
N ASP A 539 12.98 33.50 -14.21
CA ASP A 539 14.36 33.98 -14.22
C ASP A 539 14.46 35.41 -13.66
N GLY A 540 15.37 35.62 -12.71
CA GLY A 540 15.64 36.88 -12.03
C GLY A 540 14.76 37.16 -10.81
N ASP A 541 13.73 36.35 -10.55
CA ASP A 541 12.87 36.55 -9.38
C ASP A 541 13.61 36.24 -8.08
N GLN A 542 13.32 37.01 -7.02
CA GLN A 542 13.68 36.59 -5.67
C GLN A 542 12.92 35.30 -5.34
N TYR A 543 13.58 34.33 -4.72
CA TYR A 543 12.89 33.14 -4.25
C TYR A 543 11.75 33.52 -3.31
N ASP A 544 10.64 32.80 -3.43
CA ASP A 544 9.43 32.98 -2.65
C ASP A 544 8.78 31.61 -2.51
N GLY A 545 8.77 31.10 -1.27
CA GLY A 545 8.22 29.79 -0.94
C GLY A 545 6.74 29.65 -1.29
N GLU A 546 5.95 30.71 -1.14
CA GLU A 546 4.53 30.72 -1.47
C GLU A 546 4.35 30.51 -2.98
N LYS A 547 5.06 31.30 -3.79
CA LYS A 547 5.03 31.13 -5.26
C LYS A 547 5.48 29.75 -5.70
N MET A 548 6.49 29.17 -5.04
CA MET A 548 6.94 27.79 -5.33
C MET A 548 5.87 26.75 -5.02
N ARG A 549 5.29 26.78 -3.83
CA ARG A 549 4.22 25.86 -3.42
C ARG A 549 3.02 25.97 -4.37
N ARG A 550 2.63 27.20 -4.74
CA ARG A 550 1.55 27.43 -5.73
C ARG A 550 1.90 26.90 -7.12
N SER A 551 3.16 26.98 -7.54
CA SER A 551 3.61 26.39 -8.81
C SER A 551 3.49 24.87 -8.79
N ALA A 552 3.93 24.23 -7.70
CA ALA A 552 3.82 22.78 -7.51
C ALA A 552 2.36 22.30 -7.49
N GLU A 553 1.46 23.02 -6.81
CA GLU A 553 0.02 22.74 -6.81
C GLU A 553 -0.59 22.80 -8.22
N ARG A 554 -0.22 23.83 -9.00
CA ARG A 554 -0.71 24.01 -10.37
C ARG A 554 -0.22 22.91 -11.30
N LEU A 555 1.05 22.52 -11.20
CA LEU A 555 1.63 21.40 -11.95
C LEU A 555 0.97 20.07 -11.58
N ASN A 556 0.77 19.79 -10.28
CA ASN A 556 0.06 18.59 -9.83
C ASN A 556 -1.38 18.54 -10.37
N ARG A 557 -2.07 19.69 -10.41
CA ARG A 557 -3.43 19.79 -10.93
C ARG A 557 -3.56 19.45 -12.42
N LEU A 558 -2.48 19.54 -13.20
CA LEU A 558 -2.49 19.12 -14.61
C LEU A 558 -2.74 17.61 -14.76
N ARG A 559 -2.29 16.79 -13.80
CA ARG A 559 -2.30 15.32 -13.87
C ARG A 559 -1.56 14.77 -15.10
N TYR A 560 -0.48 15.44 -15.50
CA TYR A 560 0.42 14.99 -16.57
C TYR A 560 1.63 14.23 -16.03
N PHE A 561 1.88 14.33 -14.72
CA PHE A 561 3.09 13.88 -14.07
C PHE A 561 2.71 13.05 -12.84
N SER A 562 3.43 11.95 -12.64
CA SER A 562 3.29 11.05 -11.48
C SER A 562 4.15 11.52 -10.31
N ALA A 563 5.23 12.26 -10.60
CA ALA A 563 6.07 12.92 -9.62
C ALA A 563 6.56 14.26 -10.16
N ILE A 564 6.57 15.28 -9.30
CA ILE A 564 7.15 16.60 -9.57
C ILE A 564 8.09 16.88 -8.39
N ASP A 565 9.35 17.13 -8.72
CA ASP A 565 10.39 17.49 -7.76
C ASP A 565 11.01 18.83 -8.16
N SER A 566 11.26 19.68 -7.18
CA SER A 566 11.82 21.01 -7.37
C SER A 566 13.17 21.07 -6.66
N GLU A 567 14.24 21.14 -7.44
CA GLU A 567 15.60 21.17 -6.95
C GLU A 567 16.18 22.58 -7.12
N LEU A 568 16.67 23.16 -6.03
CA LEU A 568 17.46 24.38 -6.07
C LEU A 568 18.94 24.00 -6.15
N ILE A 569 19.58 24.37 -7.25
CA ILE A 569 20.99 24.07 -7.52
C ILE A 569 21.80 25.31 -7.18
N PRO A 570 22.65 25.26 -6.14
CA PRO A 570 23.55 26.37 -5.83
C PRO A 570 24.47 26.69 -7.00
N THR A 571 24.77 27.97 -7.17
CA THR A 571 25.72 28.44 -8.18
C THR A 571 27.04 28.84 -7.50
N ASP A 572 28.01 29.32 -8.29
CA ASP A 572 29.26 29.90 -7.75
C ASP A 572 29.00 31.14 -6.87
N ARG A 573 27.81 31.74 -7.02
CA ARG A 573 27.36 32.88 -6.22
C ARG A 573 26.40 32.40 -5.12
N PRO A 574 26.63 32.74 -3.85
CA PRO A 574 25.80 32.27 -2.74
C PRO A 574 24.40 32.89 -2.72
N ASP A 575 24.19 34.02 -3.41
CA ASP A 575 22.91 34.71 -3.56
C ASP A 575 22.10 34.26 -4.79
N GLU A 576 22.59 33.30 -5.57
CA GLU A 576 21.96 32.83 -6.79
C GLU A 576 21.83 31.29 -6.82
N VAL A 577 20.65 30.82 -7.25
CA VAL A 577 20.35 29.41 -7.45
C VAL A 577 19.68 29.19 -8.81
N ASP A 578 19.96 28.05 -9.44
CA ASP A 578 19.14 27.58 -10.56
C ASP A 578 17.98 26.73 -10.01
N LEU A 579 16.77 26.98 -10.49
CA LEU A 579 15.60 26.20 -10.13
C LEU A 579 15.35 25.14 -11.21
N LYS A 580 15.56 23.86 -10.87
CA LYS A 580 15.28 22.74 -11.76
C LYS A 580 13.99 22.03 -11.34
N ILE A 581 13.01 22.02 -12.23
CA ILE A 581 11.76 21.28 -12.09
C ILE A 581 11.92 19.93 -12.79
N LYS A 582 12.08 18.87 -12.01
CA LYS A 582 12.13 17.50 -12.51
C LYS A 582 10.72 16.93 -12.51
N VAL A 583 10.26 16.46 -13.66
CA VAL A 583 8.96 15.80 -13.79
C VAL A 583 9.12 14.37 -14.27
N LYS A 584 8.29 13.48 -13.73
CA LYS A 584 8.11 12.13 -14.25
C LYS A 584 6.76 12.07 -14.95
N GLU A 585 6.77 12.08 -16.28
CA GLU A 585 5.54 12.01 -17.08
C GLU A 585 4.73 10.74 -16.79
N ASP A 586 3.41 10.90 -16.73
CA ASP A 586 2.45 9.82 -16.52
C ASP A 586 1.57 9.62 -17.77
N ASN A 587 0.79 8.54 -17.80
CA ASN A 587 -0.20 8.34 -18.84
C ASN A 587 -1.34 9.35 -18.70
N THR A 588 -1.45 10.26 -19.67
CA THR A 588 -2.47 11.31 -19.72
C THR A 588 -3.78 10.87 -20.38
N GLY A 589 -3.77 9.67 -20.97
CA GLY A 589 -4.93 9.01 -21.56
C GLY A 589 -5.77 8.29 -20.51
N ALA A 590 -7.09 8.40 -20.62
CA ALA A 590 -8.03 7.70 -19.75
C ALA A 590 -9.19 7.10 -20.54
N LEU A 591 -9.56 5.87 -20.18
CA LEU A 591 -10.81 5.24 -20.60
C LEU A 591 -11.73 5.21 -19.37
N MET A 592 -12.95 5.70 -19.53
CA MET A 592 -13.96 5.73 -18.48
C MET A 592 -15.23 5.07 -19.01
N GLY A 593 -15.92 4.35 -18.13
CA GLY A 593 -17.21 3.76 -18.40
C GLY A 593 -18.15 3.98 -17.22
N GLY A 594 -19.44 3.85 -17.48
CA GLY A 594 -20.44 3.96 -16.43
C GLY A 594 -21.76 3.36 -16.87
N ILE A 595 -22.57 3.00 -15.88
CA ILE A 595 -23.93 2.53 -16.08
C ILE A 595 -24.81 3.28 -15.08
N GLY A 596 -26.05 3.57 -15.44
CA GLY A 596 -26.97 4.17 -14.50
C GLY A 596 -28.41 3.97 -14.91
N TYR A 597 -29.30 4.20 -13.96
CA TYR A 597 -30.73 4.17 -14.13
C TYR A 597 -31.33 5.45 -13.58
N SER A 598 -32.09 6.14 -14.42
CA SER A 598 -32.87 7.33 -14.06
C SER A 598 -34.24 7.24 -14.70
N THR A 599 -35.21 7.89 -14.08
CA THR A 599 -36.55 8.04 -14.67
C THR A 599 -36.57 8.77 -16.02
N TYR A 600 -35.54 9.57 -16.34
CA TYR A 600 -35.46 10.33 -17.59
C TYR A 600 -35.00 9.49 -18.78
N TYR A 601 -34.01 8.61 -18.61
CA TYR A 601 -33.40 7.85 -19.71
C TYR A 601 -33.41 6.34 -19.52
N ASP A 602 -34.10 5.83 -18.49
CA ASP A 602 -34.07 4.44 -18.04
C ASP A 602 -32.65 3.93 -17.80
N VAL A 603 -32.32 2.72 -18.24
CA VAL A 603 -30.96 2.18 -18.15
C VAL A 603 -30.10 2.81 -19.25
N GLY A 604 -29.07 3.53 -18.83
CA GLY A 604 -28.06 4.13 -19.70
C GLY A 604 -26.66 3.56 -19.47
N VAL A 605 -25.88 3.49 -20.54
CA VAL A 605 -24.46 3.15 -20.55
C VAL A 605 -23.68 4.34 -21.10
N THR A 606 -22.60 4.71 -20.43
CA THR A 606 -21.67 5.74 -20.90
C THR A 606 -20.29 5.14 -21.11
N ALA A 607 -19.60 5.60 -22.14
CA ALA A 607 -18.20 5.29 -22.39
C ALA A 607 -17.50 6.55 -22.87
N SER A 608 -16.32 6.84 -22.33
CA SER A 608 -15.51 7.97 -22.78
C SER A 608 -14.04 7.60 -22.91
N ILE A 609 -13.39 8.16 -23.93
CA ILE A 609 -11.95 8.16 -24.10
C ILE A 609 -11.46 9.59 -24.07
N MET A 610 -10.43 9.85 -23.28
CA MET A 610 -9.87 11.18 -23.09
C MET A 610 -8.35 11.14 -23.21
N GLU A 611 -7.78 12.18 -23.81
CA GLU A 611 -6.36 12.51 -23.77
C GLU A 611 -6.22 13.94 -23.25
N ARG A 612 -5.56 14.14 -22.10
CA ARG A 612 -5.46 15.46 -21.44
C ARG A 612 -4.27 16.31 -21.93
N ASN A 613 -3.32 15.70 -22.64
CA ASN A 613 -2.08 16.34 -23.08
C ASN A 613 -1.72 15.92 -24.52
N LEU A 614 -2.68 16.08 -25.43
CA LEU A 614 -2.51 15.71 -26.83
C LEU A 614 -1.30 16.44 -27.44
N PHE A 615 -0.41 15.66 -28.06
CA PHE A 615 0.86 16.12 -28.65
C PHE A 615 1.79 16.87 -27.69
N GLY A 616 1.63 16.69 -26.37
CA GLY A 616 2.43 17.36 -25.36
C GLY A 616 2.17 18.86 -25.22
N ARG A 617 1.03 19.38 -25.71
CA ARG A 617 0.70 20.81 -25.72
C ARG A 617 -0.28 21.23 -24.61
N GLY A 618 -0.72 20.28 -23.79
CA GLY A 618 -1.81 20.44 -22.83
C GLY A 618 -3.19 20.58 -23.50
N TYR A 619 -3.32 20.17 -24.76
CA TYR A 619 -4.63 20.11 -25.42
C TYR A 619 -5.40 18.90 -24.91
N GLN A 620 -6.66 19.09 -24.58
CA GLN A 620 -7.55 18.02 -24.16
C GLN A 620 -8.46 17.62 -25.32
N VAL A 621 -8.52 16.32 -25.63
CA VAL A 621 -9.52 15.74 -26.52
C VAL A 621 -10.29 14.69 -25.74
N GLN A 622 -11.61 14.69 -25.88
CA GLN A 622 -12.49 13.70 -25.29
C GLN A 622 -13.54 13.29 -26.30
N LEU A 623 -13.74 11.98 -26.47
CA LEU A 623 -14.90 11.42 -27.15
C LEU A 623 -15.74 10.72 -26.08
N GLN A 624 -16.99 11.11 -25.96
CA GLN A 624 -17.95 10.53 -25.02
C GLN A 624 -19.16 10.01 -25.80
N GLY A 625 -19.55 8.77 -25.52
CA GLY A 625 -20.79 8.17 -25.99
C GLY A 625 -21.70 7.85 -24.81
N PHE A 626 -22.99 8.11 -24.98
CA PHE A 626 -24.05 7.73 -24.05
C PHE A 626 -25.14 7.00 -24.83
N PHE A 627 -25.58 5.85 -24.32
CA PHE A 627 -26.61 5.04 -24.94
C PHE A 627 -27.65 4.63 -23.90
N SER A 628 -28.91 4.93 -24.18
CA SER A 628 -30.07 4.43 -23.47
C SER A 628 -31.23 4.24 -24.44
N TRP A 629 -32.34 3.69 -23.94
CA TRP A 629 -33.53 3.43 -24.74
C TRP A 629 -34.24 4.73 -25.18
N ARG A 630 -34.17 5.78 -24.34
CA ARG A 630 -34.78 7.09 -24.60
C ARG A 630 -33.80 8.11 -25.17
N ARG A 631 -32.48 7.92 -24.98
CA ARG A 631 -31.48 8.89 -25.39
C ARG A 631 -30.18 8.23 -25.83
N THR A 632 -29.71 8.59 -27.02
CA THR A 632 -28.38 8.23 -27.51
C THR A 632 -27.62 9.50 -27.90
N SER A 633 -26.39 9.66 -27.44
CA SER A 633 -25.57 10.81 -27.82
C SER A 633 -24.09 10.47 -27.99
N GLY A 634 -23.43 11.23 -28.85
CA GLY A 634 -21.99 11.19 -29.05
C GLY A 634 -21.44 12.61 -29.08
N VAL A 635 -20.42 12.89 -28.28
CA VAL A 635 -19.81 14.21 -28.13
C VAL A 635 -18.30 14.10 -28.33
N LEU A 636 -17.76 14.87 -29.27
CA LEU A 636 -16.32 15.09 -29.44
C LEU A 636 -15.98 16.49 -28.93
N SER A 637 -15.21 16.54 -27.85
CA SER A 637 -14.77 17.78 -27.21
C SER A 637 -13.27 17.99 -27.42
N PHE A 638 -12.90 19.16 -27.95
CA PHE A 638 -11.53 19.67 -27.98
C PHE A 638 -11.40 20.89 -27.06
N THR A 639 -10.35 20.96 -26.27
CA THR A 639 -10.04 22.13 -25.42
C THR A 639 -8.56 22.49 -25.51
N ASN A 640 -8.29 23.75 -25.86
CA ASN A 640 -7.00 24.38 -25.65
C ASN A 640 -7.12 25.30 -24.42
N PRO A 641 -6.53 24.93 -23.26
CA PRO A 641 -6.69 25.71 -22.03
C PRO A 641 -5.92 27.04 -22.04
N ARG A 642 -4.97 27.22 -22.97
CA ARG A 642 -3.97 28.30 -22.95
C ARG A 642 -3.63 28.76 -24.36
N ILE A 643 -4.55 29.47 -25.01
CA ILE A 643 -4.32 29.99 -26.36
C ILE A 643 -3.14 30.96 -26.31
N TYR A 644 -2.12 30.72 -27.15
CA TYR A 644 -0.88 31.49 -27.18
C TYR A 644 -0.22 31.66 -25.80
N ASP A 645 -0.32 30.63 -24.94
CA ASP A 645 0.18 30.63 -23.56
C ASP A 645 -0.41 31.73 -22.65
N THR A 646 -1.54 32.31 -23.04
CA THR A 646 -2.33 33.21 -22.21
C THR A 646 -3.27 32.45 -21.27
N ASP A 647 -3.92 33.16 -20.34
CA ASP A 647 -5.00 32.63 -19.50
C ASP A 647 -6.30 32.37 -20.28
N LEU A 648 -6.40 32.77 -21.55
CA LEU A 648 -7.57 32.52 -22.39
C LEU A 648 -7.61 31.05 -22.84
N SER A 649 -8.72 30.38 -22.55
CA SER A 649 -9.04 29.04 -23.03
C SER A 649 -10.02 29.09 -24.20
N PHE A 650 -9.89 28.12 -25.10
CA PHE A 650 -10.83 27.85 -26.19
C PHE A 650 -11.24 26.39 -26.13
N GLY A 651 -12.50 26.12 -26.44
CA GLY A 651 -12.98 24.78 -26.66
C GLY A 651 -14.01 24.72 -27.79
N ASN A 652 -14.15 23.52 -28.32
CA ASN A 652 -15.13 23.17 -29.34
C ASN A 652 -15.75 21.82 -28.96
N ASP A 653 -17.09 21.73 -28.96
CA ASP A 653 -17.84 20.51 -28.70
C ASP A 653 -18.76 20.23 -29.89
N ILE A 654 -18.45 19.18 -30.64
CA ILE A 654 -19.29 18.71 -31.74
C ILE A 654 -20.09 17.51 -31.23
N TYR A 655 -21.39 17.52 -31.42
CA TYR A 655 -22.25 16.47 -30.88
C TYR A 655 -23.39 16.06 -31.80
N TYR A 656 -23.79 14.81 -31.62
CA TYR A 656 -25.02 14.22 -32.14
C TYR A 656 -25.87 13.74 -30.97
N ILE A 657 -27.16 14.04 -30.99
CA ILE A 657 -28.12 13.63 -29.96
C ILE A 657 -29.38 13.11 -30.65
N TYR A 658 -29.79 11.92 -30.26
CA TYR A 658 -31.08 11.33 -30.57
C TYR A 658 -31.87 11.20 -29.26
N ASP A 659 -32.98 11.93 -29.15
CA ASP A 659 -33.86 11.93 -27.98
C ASP A 659 -35.27 11.47 -28.39
N TYR A 660 -35.75 10.41 -27.75
CA TYR A 660 -37.13 9.93 -27.86
C TYR A 660 -37.94 10.46 -26.67
N TRP A 661 -38.92 11.30 -26.95
CA TRP A 661 -39.90 11.80 -25.99
C TRP A 661 -41.23 11.06 -26.19
N ASP A 662 -42.13 11.18 -25.21
CA ASP A 662 -43.42 10.51 -25.31
C ASP A 662 -44.28 11.08 -26.46
N ASP A 663 -44.18 12.39 -26.74
CA ASP A 663 -45.02 13.09 -27.72
C ASP A 663 -44.31 13.40 -29.06
N PHE A 664 -42.98 13.18 -29.15
CA PHE A 664 -42.17 13.44 -30.35
C PHE A 664 -40.77 12.78 -30.29
N THR A 665 -40.10 12.71 -31.45
CA THR A 665 -38.67 12.37 -31.54
C THR A 665 -37.85 13.57 -32.03
N LYS A 666 -36.69 13.81 -31.41
CA LYS A 666 -35.76 14.90 -31.77
C LYS A 666 -34.39 14.33 -32.13
N GLU A 667 -33.93 14.62 -33.33
CA GLU A 667 -32.57 14.31 -33.79
C GLU A 667 -31.78 15.59 -34.01
N THR A 668 -30.62 15.73 -33.37
CA THR A 668 -29.84 16.98 -33.31
C THR A 668 -28.39 16.73 -33.72
N ILE A 669 -27.85 17.61 -34.57
CA ILE A 669 -26.42 17.78 -34.79
C ILE A 669 -26.07 19.20 -34.38
N GLY A 670 -25.10 19.34 -33.48
CA GLY A 670 -24.71 20.62 -32.91
C GLY A 670 -23.22 20.83 -32.82
N ASP A 671 -22.85 22.10 -32.74
CA ASP A 671 -21.51 22.55 -32.39
C ASP A 671 -21.60 23.65 -31.33
N THR A 672 -20.71 23.60 -30.35
CA THR A 672 -20.55 24.65 -29.34
C THR A 672 -19.10 25.10 -29.27
N ILE A 673 -18.87 26.37 -29.60
CA ILE A 673 -17.58 27.05 -29.41
C ILE A 673 -17.62 27.77 -28.08
N ARG A 674 -16.59 27.58 -27.25
CA ARG A 674 -16.50 28.19 -25.91
C ARG A 674 -15.17 28.89 -25.71
N PHE A 675 -15.21 30.02 -25.02
CA PHE A 675 -14.06 30.76 -24.52
C PHE A 675 -14.19 30.90 -23.01
N GLY A 676 -13.06 30.81 -22.30
CA GLY A 676 -13.05 30.96 -20.85
C GLY A 676 -11.81 31.72 -20.39
N TYR A 677 -11.99 32.61 -19.42
CA TYR A 677 -10.90 33.41 -18.85
C TYR A 677 -11.01 33.38 -17.31
N PRO A 678 -9.95 32.95 -16.59
CA PRO A 678 -9.90 33.02 -15.14
C PRO A 678 -9.71 34.48 -14.67
N ILE A 679 -10.55 34.92 -13.74
CA ILE A 679 -10.42 36.21 -13.04
C ILE A 679 -9.99 35.90 -11.60
N GLY A 680 -8.70 36.09 -11.32
CA GLY A 680 -8.10 35.68 -10.06
C GLY A 680 -8.04 34.16 -9.94
N GLU A 681 -8.08 33.65 -8.71
CA GLU A 681 -7.83 32.23 -8.44
C GLU A 681 -9.09 31.35 -8.42
N TYR A 682 -10.23 31.94 -8.05
CA TYR A 682 -11.47 31.20 -7.79
C TYR A 682 -12.58 31.48 -8.81
N THR A 683 -12.48 32.58 -9.56
CA THR A 683 -13.53 33.00 -10.48
C THR A 683 -13.09 32.81 -11.92
N SER A 684 -14.00 32.39 -12.79
CA SER A 684 -13.81 32.32 -14.23
C SER A 684 -15.05 32.83 -14.93
N VAL A 685 -14.83 33.52 -16.03
CA VAL A 685 -15.88 33.98 -16.93
C VAL A 685 -15.76 33.23 -18.25
N GLY A 686 -16.88 32.98 -18.91
CA GLY A 686 -16.90 32.30 -20.19
C GLY A 686 -17.96 32.84 -21.12
N LEU A 687 -17.68 32.71 -22.41
CA LEU A 687 -18.60 33.02 -23.51
C LEU A 687 -18.74 31.76 -24.38
N GLY A 688 -19.96 31.43 -24.77
CA GLY A 688 -20.26 30.29 -25.62
C GLY A 688 -21.09 30.71 -26.82
N TYR A 689 -20.89 30.05 -27.95
CA TYR A 689 -21.77 30.12 -29.11
C TYR A 689 -22.20 28.70 -29.48
N ARG A 690 -23.51 28.45 -29.45
CA ARG A 690 -24.16 27.16 -29.73
C ARG A 690 -24.92 27.27 -31.05
N LEU A 691 -24.62 26.37 -31.98
CA LEU A 691 -25.34 26.25 -33.25
C LEU A 691 -25.80 24.80 -33.42
N GLU A 692 -27.11 24.59 -33.45
CA GLU A 692 -27.72 23.28 -33.62
C GLU A 692 -28.64 23.28 -34.83
N ARG A 693 -28.61 22.19 -35.58
CA ARG A 693 -29.68 21.81 -36.50
C ARG A 693 -30.37 20.59 -35.92
N TYR A 694 -31.67 20.65 -35.75
CA TYR A 694 -32.45 19.51 -35.30
C TYR A 694 -33.67 19.26 -36.20
N ASP A 695 -34.10 18.01 -36.27
CA ASP A 695 -35.35 17.61 -36.90
C ASP A 695 -36.29 17.05 -35.84
N LEU A 696 -37.52 17.56 -35.82
CA LEU A 696 -38.57 17.14 -34.90
C LEU A 696 -39.64 16.38 -35.68
N TYR A 697 -39.78 15.09 -35.44
CA TYR A 697 -40.71 14.21 -36.14
C TYR A 697 -41.43 13.27 -35.18
N ASP A 698 -42.33 12.43 -35.71
CA ASP A 698 -43.24 11.60 -34.90
C ASP A 698 -44.03 12.40 -33.85
N VAL A 699 -44.38 13.64 -34.21
CA VAL A 699 -45.18 14.55 -33.39
C VAL A 699 -46.65 14.16 -33.48
N ASP A 700 -47.28 13.96 -32.32
CA ASP A 700 -48.72 13.66 -32.20
C ASP A 700 -49.61 14.69 -32.89
N ALA A 701 -50.76 14.22 -33.40
CA ALA A 701 -51.62 15.03 -34.27
C ALA A 701 -52.31 16.18 -33.52
N ASP A 702 -52.56 16.02 -32.23
CA ASP A 702 -53.17 16.97 -31.31
C ASP A 702 -52.15 17.65 -30.38
N ALA A 703 -50.84 17.49 -30.66
CA ALA A 703 -49.77 18.03 -29.83
C ALA A 703 -49.86 19.55 -29.64
N SER A 704 -49.58 20.00 -28.43
CA SER A 704 -49.55 21.41 -28.04
C SER A 704 -48.69 22.25 -29.00
N PRO A 705 -49.06 23.51 -29.29
CA PRO A 705 -48.24 24.42 -30.10
C PRO A 705 -46.82 24.64 -29.58
N TYR A 706 -46.54 24.34 -28.31
CA TYR A 706 -45.15 24.33 -27.79
C TYR A 706 -44.27 23.24 -28.45
N ILE A 707 -44.89 22.21 -29.04
CA ILE A 707 -44.27 21.09 -29.75
C ILE A 707 -44.52 21.23 -31.26
N SER A 708 -45.80 21.33 -31.67
CA SER A 708 -46.20 21.25 -33.08
C SER A 708 -45.73 22.43 -33.95
N ASP A 709 -45.52 23.63 -33.37
CA ASP A 709 -44.94 24.79 -34.07
C ASP A 709 -43.49 24.52 -34.55
N TYR A 710 -42.81 23.55 -33.92
CA TYR A 710 -41.42 23.20 -34.16
C TYR A 710 -41.26 21.89 -34.96
N LYS A 711 -42.34 21.35 -35.54
CA LYS A 711 -42.27 20.14 -36.37
C LYS A 711 -41.41 20.35 -37.62
N GLY A 712 -40.55 19.38 -37.93
CA GLY A 712 -39.60 19.40 -39.04
C GLY A 712 -38.24 19.99 -38.67
N THR A 713 -37.52 20.50 -39.67
CA THR A 713 -36.12 20.93 -39.51
C THR A 713 -36.04 22.37 -39.01
N ASN A 714 -35.30 22.56 -37.92
CA ASN A 714 -35.15 23.82 -37.21
C ASN A 714 -33.69 24.09 -36.84
N TRP A 715 -33.40 25.32 -36.40
CA TRP A 715 -32.06 25.77 -36.06
C TRP A 715 -32.04 26.54 -34.74
N THR A 716 -31.22 26.10 -33.82
CA THR A 716 -30.90 26.85 -32.60
C THR A 716 -29.59 27.61 -32.83
N SER A 717 -29.60 28.94 -32.71
CA SER A 717 -28.41 29.79 -32.79
C SER A 717 -28.39 30.66 -31.54
N ALA A 718 -27.44 30.41 -30.64
CA ALA A 718 -27.48 30.98 -29.30
C ALA A 718 -26.09 31.42 -28.80
N ILE A 719 -26.05 32.54 -28.09
CA ILE A 719 -24.86 33.02 -27.37
C ILE A 719 -25.12 32.88 -25.87
N SER A 720 -24.15 32.33 -25.14
CA SER A 720 -24.19 32.22 -23.69
C SER A 720 -23.04 32.94 -23.00
N ALA A 721 -23.29 33.39 -21.78
CA ALA A 721 -22.30 33.90 -20.86
C ALA A 721 -22.36 33.09 -19.56
N ARG A 722 -21.19 32.78 -19.00
CA ARG A 722 -21.05 32.01 -17.76
C ARG A 722 -20.12 32.73 -16.79
N ILE A 723 -20.49 32.72 -15.51
CA ILE A 723 -19.60 33.05 -14.40
C ILE A 723 -19.57 31.84 -13.48
N LEU A 724 -18.38 31.33 -13.20
CA LEU A 724 -18.15 30.25 -12.24
C LEU A 724 -17.21 30.76 -11.15
N ARG A 725 -17.65 30.72 -9.90
CA ARG A 725 -16.79 30.90 -8.72
C ARG A 725 -16.76 29.61 -7.93
N ASP A 726 -15.57 29.07 -7.72
CA ASP A 726 -15.35 27.81 -7.01
C ASP A 726 -14.26 28.02 -5.96
N THR A 727 -14.66 27.97 -4.68
CA THR A 727 -13.77 28.10 -3.52
C THR A 727 -13.64 26.79 -2.74
N THR A 728 -13.99 25.66 -3.37
CA THR A 728 -13.97 24.36 -2.71
C THR A 728 -12.54 23.88 -2.46
N ASP A 729 -12.38 23.11 -1.39
CA ASP A 729 -11.11 22.52 -0.98
C ASP A 729 -10.63 21.42 -1.94
N ASP A 730 -11.56 20.61 -2.46
CA ASP A 730 -11.28 19.57 -3.44
C ASP A 730 -12.39 19.55 -4.50
N ARG A 731 -12.02 19.60 -5.78
CA ARG A 731 -12.98 19.65 -6.91
C ARG A 731 -13.78 18.36 -7.10
N ALA A 732 -13.25 17.22 -6.67
CA ALA A 732 -13.89 15.91 -6.77
C ALA A 732 -14.60 15.49 -5.47
N ARG A 733 -14.23 16.07 -4.33
CA ARG A 733 -14.90 15.90 -3.03
C ARG A 733 -14.89 17.19 -2.21
N PRO A 734 -15.75 18.16 -2.55
CA PRO A 734 -15.90 19.32 -1.71
C PRO A 734 -16.34 18.92 -0.30
N THR A 735 -15.56 19.28 0.71
CA THR A 735 -15.95 19.16 2.12
C THR A 735 -16.15 20.53 2.75
N LYS A 736 -15.54 21.56 2.18
CA LYS A 736 -15.64 22.96 2.61
C LYS A 736 -15.71 23.89 1.40
N GLY A 737 -16.36 25.03 1.56
CA GLY A 737 -16.38 26.10 0.57
C GLY A 737 -17.67 26.14 -0.25
N THR A 738 -17.64 26.87 -1.36
CA THR A 738 -18.84 27.16 -2.16
C THR A 738 -18.57 27.06 -3.65
N ILE A 739 -19.60 26.69 -4.40
CA ILE A 739 -19.64 26.76 -5.85
C ILE A 739 -20.81 27.65 -6.24
N ALA A 740 -20.56 28.70 -7.03
CA ALA A 740 -21.58 29.55 -7.60
C ALA A 740 -21.44 29.57 -9.13
N ARG A 741 -22.53 29.24 -9.84
CA ARG A 741 -22.61 29.23 -11.30
C ARG A 741 -23.75 30.12 -11.73
N LEU A 742 -23.43 31.17 -12.48
CA LEU A 742 -24.40 31.99 -13.19
C LEU A 742 -24.24 31.70 -14.67
N TRP A 743 -25.35 31.43 -15.34
CA TRP A 743 -25.37 31.14 -16.77
C TRP A 743 -26.57 31.84 -17.40
N ALA A 744 -26.34 32.54 -18.50
CA ALA A 744 -27.38 33.16 -19.30
C ALA A 744 -27.15 32.84 -20.78
N GLU A 745 -28.23 32.60 -21.51
CA GLU A 745 -28.20 32.28 -22.94
C GLU A 745 -29.29 33.07 -23.67
N TYR A 746 -28.95 33.61 -24.83
CA TYR A 746 -29.84 34.30 -25.76
C TYR A 746 -29.86 33.52 -27.07
N GLY A 747 -31.03 32.98 -27.44
CA GLY A 747 -31.24 32.21 -28.67
C GLY A 747 -32.14 32.91 -29.67
N GLY A 748 -31.84 32.76 -30.96
CA GLY A 748 -32.66 33.25 -32.07
C GLY A 748 -32.56 34.77 -32.29
N GLY A 749 -33.66 35.39 -32.71
CA GLY A 749 -33.74 36.83 -32.98
C GLY A 749 -32.67 37.29 -33.97
N GLY A 750 -31.78 38.19 -33.52
CA GLY A 750 -30.68 38.73 -34.33
C GLY A 750 -29.60 37.72 -34.73
N LEU A 751 -29.64 36.49 -34.20
CA LEU A 751 -28.68 35.42 -34.48
C LEU A 751 -29.12 34.45 -35.59
N GLY A 752 -30.33 34.62 -36.13
CA GLY A 752 -30.82 33.89 -37.32
C GLY A 752 -31.33 32.45 -37.10
N GLY A 753 -31.50 32.00 -35.85
CA GLY A 753 -32.12 30.72 -35.51
C GLY A 753 -33.65 30.79 -35.39
N THR A 754 -34.33 29.64 -35.50
CA THR A 754 -35.80 29.49 -35.33
C THR A 754 -36.23 29.57 -33.86
N ASP A 755 -35.36 29.15 -32.96
CA ASP A 755 -35.66 29.06 -31.53
C ASP A 755 -35.39 30.39 -30.86
N ASN A 756 -36.44 31.00 -30.29
CA ASN A 756 -36.40 32.36 -29.78
C ASN A 756 -36.59 32.38 -28.26
N PHE A 757 -35.52 32.59 -27.50
CA PHE A 757 -35.56 32.59 -26.05
C PHE A 757 -34.42 33.37 -25.38
N ILE A 758 -34.63 33.74 -24.12
CA ILE A 758 -33.58 34.12 -23.17
C ILE A 758 -33.70 33.18 -21.98
N LYS A 759 -32.63 32.50 -21.59
CA LYS A 759 -32.60 31.58 -20.46
C LYS A 759 -31.56 32.04 -19.46
N ALA A 760 -31.90 32.04 -18.18
CA ALA A 760 -31.00 32.41 -17.10
C ALA A 760 -31.10 31.37 -15.98
N VAL A 761 -29.96 30.95 -15.44
CA VAL A 761 -29.84 29.95 -14.38
C VAL A 761 -28.81 30.41 -13.36
N ALA A 762 -29.15 30.32 -12.08
CA ALA A 762 -28.23 30.43 -10.96
C ALA A 762 -28.21 29.09 -10.20
N ASP A 763 -27.02 28.52 -10.00
CA ASP A 763 -26.79 27.31 -9.22
C ASP A 763 -25.74 27.62 -8.16
N TRP A 764 -26.10 27.46 -6.89
CA TRP A 764 -25.24 27.67 -5.75
C TRP A 764 -25.16 26.40 -4.90
N GLN A 765 -23.96 26.06 -4.45
CA GLN A 765 -23.68 24.93 -3.58
C GLN A 765 -22.78 25.39 -2.43
N GLY A 766 -23.09 24.96 -1.21
CA GLY A 766 -22.29 25.20 -0.02
C GLY A 766 -21.98 23.90 0.70
N PHE A 767 -20.73 23.76 1.16
CA PHE A 767 -20.23 22.60 1.88
C PHE A 767 -19.63 23.04 3.22
N TRP A 768 -20.06 22.40 4.31
CA TRP A 768 -19.54 22.64 5.65
C TRP A 768 -19.32 21.33 6.37
N SER A 769 -18.07 21.05 6.73
CA SER A 769 -17.72 19.85 7.49
C SER A 769 -17.39 20.19 8.94
N ILE A 770 -18.01 19.47 9.87
CA ILE A 770 -17.72 19.57 11.31
C ILE A 770 -16.43 18.80 11.63
N ASN A 771 -16.25 17.65 10.97
CA ASN A 771 -15.07 16.80 11.07
C ASN A 771 -14.86 16.08 9.71
N PRO A 772 -13.77 15.31 9.53
CA PRO A 772 -13.46 14.67 8.24
C PRO A 772 -14.48 13.64 7.73
N GLU A 773 -15.44 13.23 8.57
CA GLU A 773 -16.43 12.19 8.25
C GLU A 773 -17.82 12.77 8.01
N ASN A 774 -18.10 13.99 8.45
CA ASN A 774 -19.46 14.56 8.49
C ASN A 774 -19.50 15.91 7.78
N THR A 775 -20.13 15.94 6.61
CA THR A 775 -20.25 17.12 5.74
C THR A 775 -21.73 17.45 5.50
N PHE A 776 -22.12 18.70 5.74
CA PHE A 776 -23.38 19.24 5.28
C PHE A 776 -23.22 19.83 3.88
N HIS A 777 -24.11 19.46 2.97
CA HIS A 777 -24.18 20.00 1.62
C HIS A 777 -25.55 20.61 1.37
N LEU A 778 -25.56 21.87 0.93
CA LEU A 778 -26.76 22.60 0.55
C LEU A 778 -26.60 23.05 -0.89
N ARG A 779 -27.57 22.71 -1.76
CA ARG A 779 -27.65 23.21 -3.12
C ARG A 779 -28.94 23.96 -3.34
N ALA A 780 -28.86 25.13 -3.95
CA ALA A 780 -29.99 25.91 -4.41
C ALA A 780 -29.81 26.23 -5.89
N ARG A 781 -30.80 25.89 -6.72
CA ARG A 781 -30.79 26.16 -8.16
C ARG A 781 -32.09 26.84 -8.55
N VAL A 782 -32.01 27.95 -9.26
CA VAL A 782 -33.17 28.69 -9.79
C VAL A 782 -32.95 29.03 -11.25
N GLY A 783 -34.04 29.05 -12.02
CA GLY A 783 -33.96 29.34 -13.45
C GLY A 783 -35.22 29.98 -14.00
N GLY A 784 -35.03 30.75 -15.06
CA GLY A 784 -36.11 31.37 -15.83
C GLY A 784 -35.80 31.34 -17.33
N VAL A 785 -36.79 30.97 -18.15
CA VAL A 785 -36.74 31.13 -19.60
C VAL A 785 -37.84 32.09 -20.05
N PHE A 786 -37.50 32.96 -20.98
CA PHE A 786 -38.31 34.10 -21.40
C PHE A 786 -38.37 34.13 -22.92
N GLN A 787 -39.52 34.52 -23.46
CA GLN A 787 -39.68 34.78 -24.89
C GLN A 787 -38.96 36.09 -25.23
N ASN A 788 -38.13 36.10 -26.28
CA ASN A 788 -37.48 37.32 -26.78
C ASN A 788 -38.09 37.84 -28.10
N THR A 789 -38.97 37.06 -28.73
CA THR A 789 -39.82 37.45 -29.86
C THR A 789 -41.26 36.99 -29.59
N SER A 790 -42.13 37.06 -30.61
CA SER A 790 -43.51 36.55 -30.51
C SER A 790 -43.62 35.02 -30.54
N SER A 791 -42.55 34.30 -30.88
CA SER A 791 -42.56 32.83 -30.95
C SER A 791 -42.55 32.21 -29.56
N ARG A 792 -43.17 31.02 -29.42
CA ARG A 792 -43.14 30.24 -28.17
C ARG A 792 -41.74 29.72 -27.91
N VAL A 793 -41.36 29.48 -26.65
CA VAL A 793 -40.11 28.77 -26.35
C VAL A 793 -40.37 27.28 -26.56
N PRO A 794 -39.54 26.56 -27.35
CA PRO A 794 -39.74 25.13 -27.57
C PRO A 794 -39.55 24.32 -26.29
N VAL A 795 -40.28 23.19 -26.17
CA VAL A 795 -40.30 22.36 -24.94
C VAL A 795 -38.94 21.87 -24.46
N PHE A 796 -38.02 21.55 -25.36
CA PHE A 796 -36.66 21.11 -25.01
C PHE A 796 -35.74 22.25 -24.53
N GLU A 797 -36.12 23.52 -24.69
CA GLU A 797 -35.43 24.67 -24.10
C GLU A 797 -36.01 25.09 -22.75
N ARG A 798 -37.13 24.50 -22.33
CA ARG A 798 -37.80 24.74 -21.05
C ARG A 798 -37.16 23.91 -19.93
N PHE A 799 -37.62 24.07 -18.69
CA PHE A 799 -37.08 23.37 -17.53
C PHE A 799 -37.87 22.10 -17.20
N TRP A 800 -37.12 21.07 -16.83
CA TRP A 800 -37.62 19.75 -16.44
C TRP A 800 -36.97 19.40 -15.10
N LEU A 801 -37.79 19.02 -14.12
CA LEU A 801 -37.37 18.64 -12.77
C LEU A 801 -37.84 17.21 -12.46
N GLY A 802 -37.13 16.54 -11.56
CA GLY A 802 -37.29 15.12 -11.23
C GLY A 802 -35.96 14.35 -11.37
N GLY A 803 -35.82 13.28 -10.60
CA GLY A 803 -34.67 12.38 -10.61
C GLY A 803 -33.46 12.81 -9.78
N MET A 804 -32.38 12.01 -9.85
CA MET A 804 -31.20 12.08 -8.98
C MET A 804 -30.50 13.43 -8.85
N ASP A 805 -30.60 14.29 -9.86
CA ASP A 805 -29.86 15.55 -9.94
C ASP A 805 -30.71 16.80 -9.60
N THR A 806 -32.00 16.60 -9.33
CA THR A 806 -32.93 17.67 -8.95
C THR A 806 -33.74 17.28 -7.71
N VAL A 807 -34.98 16.81 -7.83
CA VAL A 807 -35.82 16.40 -6.69
C VAL A 807 -35.97 14.87 -6.73
N ARG A 808 -35.18 14.16 -5.91
CA ARG A 808 -35.19 12.69 -5.87
C ARG A 808 -36.55 12.16 -5.42
N GLY A 809 -36.94 10.99 -5.92
CA GLY A 809 -38.23 10.37 -5.61
C GLY A 809 -39.38 10.76 -6.54
N TYR A 810 -39.25 11.86 -7.30
CA TYR A 810 -40.14 12.21 -8.40
C TYR A 810 -39.48 11.90 -9.74
N SER A 811 -40.26 11.46 -10.71
CA SER A 811 -39.83 11.31 -12.10
C SER A 811 -39.74 12.66 -12.80
N TYR A 812 -39.05 12.71 -13.96
CA TYR A 812 -38.95 13.96 -14.73
C TYR A 812 -40.30 14.49 -15.25
N SER A 813 -41.29 13.61 -15.44
CA SER A 813 -42.63 13.96 -15.90
C SER A 813 -43.54 14.45 -14.77
N ASP A 814 -43.35 13.94 -13.54
CA ASP A 814 -44.23 14.22 -12.39
C ASP A 814 -44.25 15.71 -12.03
N LEU A 815 -43.12 16.38 -12.29
CA LEU A 815 -42.91 17.80 -12.00
C LEU A 815 -42.88 18.65 -13.27
N SER A 816 -43.53 18.21 -14.35
CA SER A 816 -43.67 19.00 -15.58
C SER A 816 -45.04 19.69 -15.63
N PRO A 817 -45.10 21.01 -15.88
CA PRO A 817 -46.33 21.67 -16.31
C PRO A 817 -46.96 21.01 -17.52
N ARG A 818 -48.29 21.01 -17.56
CA ARG A 818 -49.12 20.44 -18.63
C ARG A 818 -49.94 21.51 -19.34
N ASP A 819 -50.27 21.25 -20.60
CA ASP A 819 -51.19 22.07 -21.39
C ASP A 819 -52.54 21.36 -21.53
N ASP A 820 -53.42 21.55 -20.55
CA ASP A 820 -54.75 20.90 -20.48
C ASP A 820 -55.64 21.18 -21.70
N LYS A 821 -55.33 22.21 -22.49
CA LYS A 821 -56.04 22.54 -23.71
C LYS A 821 -55.74 21.55 -24.86
N TYR A 822 -54.59 20.89 -24.81
CA TYR A 822 -54.10 19.97 -25.85
C TYR A 822 -53.70 18.66 -25.17
N GLY A 823 -54.70 17.86 -24.77
CA GLY A 823 -54.47 16.49 -24.28
C GLY A 823 -53.78 16.35 -22.91
N GLY A 824 -53.33 17.45 -22.29
CA GLY A 824 -52.50 17.39 -21.09
C GLY A 824 -51.02 17.15 -21.38
N ASP A 825 -50.57 17.50 -22.59
CA ASP A 825 -49.18 17.39 -23.03
C ASP A 825 -48.22 18.06 -22.04
N GLN A 826 -47.07 17.42 -21.84
CA GLN A 826 -46.03 17.94 -20.96
C GLN A 826 -45.24 19.02 -21.69
N ILE A 827 -45.27 20.24 -21.16
CA ILE A 827 -44.63 21.39 -21.79
C ILE A 827 -43.37 21.86 -21.06
N GLY A 828 -43.04 21.31 -19.90
CA GLY A 828 -41.96 21.81 -19.04
C GLY A 828 -42.27 23.21 -18.47
N GLY A 829 -41.46 23.69 -17.52
CA GLY A 829 -41.67 24.99 -16.88
C GLY A 829 -40.81 26.10 -17.47
N ASP A 830 -41.30 27.33 -17.36
CA ASP A 830 -40.53 28.53 -17.68
C ASP A 830 -39.89 29.18 -16.45
N ARG A 831 -40.29 28.77 -15.25
CA ARG A 831 -39.58 29.05 -13.98
C ARG A 831 -39.36 27.75 -13.25
N MET A 832 -38.18 27.61 -12.65
CA MET A 832 -37.86 26.48 -11.79
C MET A 832 -37.07 26.89 -10.56
N GLY A 833 -37.23 26.13 -9.50
CA GLY A 833 -36.44 26.20 -8.27
C GLY A 833 -36.20 24.81 -7.70
N VAL A 834 -35.00 24.57 -7.20
CA VAL A 834 -34.59 23.32 -6.54
C VAL A 834 -33.77 23.67 -5.30
N LEU A 835 -34.04 22.97 -4.22
CA LEU A 835 -33.29 22.99 -2.96
C LEU A 835 -32.95 21.54 -2.59
N ASN A 836 -31.66 21.23 -2.43
CA ASN A 836 -31.20 19.94 -1.92
C ASN A 836 -30.45 20.15 -0.61
N VAL A 837 -30.88 19.45 0.43
CA VAL A 837 -30.23 19.43 1.73
C VAL A 837 -29.71 18.03 1.98
N GLU A 838 -28.40 17.88 2.14
CA GLU A 838 -27.75 16.59 2.32
C GLU A 838 -26.86 16.59 3.56
N TYR A 839 -26.92 15.49 4.31
CA TYR A 839 -25.95 15.18 5.35
C TYR A 839 -25.10 14.00 4.90
N ILE A 840 -23.83 14.24 4.58
CA ILE A 840 -22.92 13.21 4.05
C ILE A 840 -22.11 12.65 5.21
N TRP A 841 -22.41 11.41 5.62
CA TRP A 841 -21.68 10.68 6.64
C TRP A 841 -20.78 9.61 6.02
N THR A 842 -19.47 9.89 5.96
CA THR A 842 -18.43 9.00 5.42
C THR A 842 -17.98 8.00 6.48
N PHE A 843 -18.76 6.94 6.68
CA PHE A 843 -18.54 5.95 7.75
C PHE A 843 -17.38 4.98 7.51
N GLN A 844 -16.86 4.87 6.28
CA GLN A 844 -15.62 4.14 5.95
C GLN A 844 -14.80 4.98 4.96
N LYS A 845 -14.02 5.93 5.48
CA LYS A 845 -13.22 6.86 4.68
C LYS A 845 -12.24 6.16 3.75
N ASP A 846 -11.58 5.10 4.23
CA ASP A 846 -10.62 4.31 3.46
C ASP A 846 -11.27 3.57 2.27
N MET A 847 -12.53 3.17 2.43
CA MET A 847 -13.31 2.52 1.37
C MET A 847 -14.10 3.50 0.50
N GLY A 848 -14.11 4.79 0.87
CA GLY A 848 -14.88 5.83 0.21
C GLY A 848 -16.40 5.60 0.28
N LEU A 849 -16.89 4.96 1.34
CA LEU A 849 -18.33 4.76 1.55
C LEU A 849 -18.92 5.88 2.40
N ALA A 850 -20.04 6.43 1.94
CA ALA A 850 -20.82 7.41 2.67
C ALA A 850 -22.31 7.11 2.61
N LEU A 851 -23.01 7.39 3.71
CA LEU A 851 -24.46 7.37 3.80
C LEU A 851 -24.97 8.81 3.82
N VAL A 852 -25.98 9.09 3.01
CA VAL A 852 -26.46 10.46 2.76
C VAL A 852 -27.97 10.53 2.95
N PRO A 853 -28.47 10.80 4.16
CA PRO A 853 -29.84 11.27 4.34
C PRO A 853 -30.01 12.62 3.63
N PHE A 854 -31.12 12.76 2.91
CA PHE A 854 -31.40 13.98 2.16
C PHE A 854 -32.85 14.45 2.29
N PHE A 855 -33.05 15.74 2.07
CA PHE A 855 -34.34 16.39 1.87
C PHE A 855 -34.24 17.27 0.62
N ASP A 856 -35.14 17.05 -0.33
CA ASP A 856 -35.21 17.82 -1.56
C ASP A 856 -36.55 18.58 -1.62
N ALA A 857 -36.52 19.79 -2.16
CA ALA A 857 -37.71 20.56 -2.48
C ALA A 857 -37.54 21.25 -3.84
N GLY A 858 -38.64 21.50 -4.54
CA GLY A 858 -38.57 22.22 -5.80
C GLY A 858 -39.92 22.62 -6.37
N PHE A 859 -39.90 23.44 -7.40
CA PHE A 859 -41.07 23.82 -8.19
C PHE A 859 -40.65 24.00 -9.65
N ASN A 860 -41.57 23.72 -10.57
CA ASN A 860 -41.41 23.92 -12.00
C ASN A 860 -42.75 24.44 -12.55
N ILE A 861 -42.84 25.70 -12.95
CA ILE A 861 -44.12 26.32 -13.30
C ILE A 861 -44.06 26.97 -14.67
N ASP A 862 -45.22 27.05 -15.34
CA ASP A 862 -45.43 27.89 -16.51
C ASP A 862 -46.32 29.07 -16.13
N HIS A 863 -45.84 30.30 -16.37
CA HIS A 863 -46.55 31.51 -15.97
C HIS A 863 -47.87 31.74 -16.73
N LYS A 864 -48.10 31.06 -17.86
CA LYS A 864 -49.30 31.21 -18.69
C LYS A 864 -50.37 30.16 -18.36
N THR A 865 -49.98 28.92 -18.06
CA THR A 865 -50.92 27.82 -17.81
C THR A 865 -51.21 27.60 -16.32
N MET A 866 -50.29 27.94 -15.41
CA MET A 866 -50.40 27.57 -13.99
C MET A 866 -50.68 28.73 -13.01
N ALA A 867 -50.75 29.99 -13.46
CA ALA A 867 -50.98 31.20 -12.65
C ALA A 867 -49.96 31.45 -11.49
N ASP A 868 -50.04 32.61 -10.82
CA ASP A 868 -49.02 33.16 -9.90
C ASP A 868 -48.96 32.50 -8.49
N ASP A 869 -49.69 31.42 -8.20
CA ASP A 869 -49.71 30.81 -6.85
C ASP A 869 -48.63 29.73 -6.67
N LEU A 870 -47.41 30.19 -6.36
CA LEU A 870 -46.24 29.35 -6.14
C LEU A 870 -46.43 28.33 -4.99
N ASN A 871 -47.23 28.67 -3.97
CA ASN A 871 -47.31 27.88 -2.73
C ASN A 871 -47.91 26.48 -2.96
N ASP A 872 -48.84 26.36 -3.90
CA ASP A 872 -49.50 25.09 -4.22
C ASP A 872 -48.70 24.20 -5.19
N LYS A 873 -47.55 24.69 -5.68
CA LYS A 873 -46.71 24.03 -6.71
C LYS A 873 -45.31 23.66 -6.23
N ILE A 874 -45.01 23.86 -4.94
CA ILE A 874 -43.78 23.39 -4.32
C ILE A 874 -43.96 21.93 -3.91
N VAL A 875 -43.09 21.07 -4.44
CA VAL A 875 -42.99 19.66 -4.05
C VAL A 875 -41.79 19.42 -3.14
N TYR A 876 -41.86 18.37 -2.34
CA TYR A 876 -40.76 17.97 -1.45
C TYR A 876 -40.68 16.45 -1.31
N SER A 877 -39.48 15.95 -1.04
CA SER A 877 -39.17 14.54 -0.79
C SER A 877 -38.07 14.41 0.26
N ALA A 878 -37.98 13.23 0.86
CA ALA A 878 -36.88 12.87 1.74
C ALA A 878 -36.44 11.45 1.46
N GLY A 879 -35.17 11.13 1.74
CA GLY A 879 -34.66 9.81 1.41
C GLY A 879 -33.26 9.54 1.94
N LEU A 880 -32.70 8.46 1.42
CA LEU A 880 -31.39 7.96 1.80
C LEU A 880 -30.60 7.58 0.54
N GLU A 881 -29.37 8.05 0.45
CA GLU A 881 -28.45 7.71 -0.65
C GLU A 881 -27.19 7.04 -0.09
N LEU A 882 -26.79 5.92 -0.68
CA LEU A 882 -25.50 5.29 -0.44
C LEU A 882 -24.53 5.75 -1.54
N ARG A 883 -23.42 6.36 -1.15
CA ARG A 883 -22.31 6.73 -2.04
C ARG A 883 -21.15 5.78 -1.81
N TRP A 884 -20.58 5.24 -2.88
CA TRP A 884 -19.39 4.41 -2.82
C TRP A 884 -18.39 4.83 -3.89
N ARG A 885 -17.24 5.32 -3.47
CA ARG A 885 -16.11 5.51 -4.36
C ARG A 885 -15.40 4.18 -4.59
N SER A 886 -15.89 3.43 -5.56
CA SER A 886 -15.23 2.20 -5.96
C SER A 886 -13.97 2.49 -6.79
N PRO A 887 -13.02 1.56 -6.91
CA PRO A 887 -11.91 1.66 -7.86
C PRO A 887 -12.35 1.84 -9.32
N MET A 888 -13.59 1.44 -9.64
CA MET A 888 -14.19 1.54 -10.97
C MET A 888 -14.97 2.86 -11.19
N GLY A 889 -15.01 3.75 -10.19
CA GLY A 889 -15.72 5.03 -10.22
C GLY A 889 -16.74 5.19 -9.09
N ASP A 890 -17.30 6.40 -8.98
CA ASP A 890 -18.29 6.73 -7.95
C ASP A 890 -19.63 6.04 -8.26
N LEU A 891 -20.18 5.34 -7.27
CA LEU A 891 -21.49 4.72 -7.29
C LEU A 891 -22.41 5.48 -6.33
N ARG A 892 -23.60 5.82 -6.79
CA ARG A 892 -24.67 6.46 -6.01
C ARG A 892 -25.91 5.60 -6.13
N LEU A 893 -26.50 5.22 -5.01
CA LEU A 893 -27.76 4.49 -4.93
C LEU A 893 -28.70 5.28 -4.04
N ALA A 894 -29.69 5.96 -4.63
CA ALA A 894 -30.60 6.84 -3.93
C ALA A 894 -32.01 6.23 -3.86
N TYR A 895 -32.62 6.23 -2.68
CA TYR A 895 -34.05 5.97 -2.52
C TYR A 895 -34.72 7.23 -2.01
N GLY A 896 -35.59 7.84 -2.83
CA GLY A 896 -36.35 9.05 -2.51
C GLY A 896 -37.82 8.75 -2.27
N TYR A 897 -38.39 9.30 -1.20
CA TYR A 897 -39.80 9.19 -0.86
C TYR A 897 -40.52 10.55 -0.99
N PRO A 898 -41.45 10.67 -1.96
CA PRO A 898 -42.32 11.84 -2.12
C PRO A 898 -43.16 12.17 -0.87
N LEU A 899 -43.03 13.40 -0.39
CA LEU A 899 -43.74 13.89 0.80
C LEU A 899 -44.98 14.72 0.45
N SER A 900 -45.02 15.31 -0.75
CA SER A 900 -46.15 16.02 -1.33
C SER A 900 -46.75 15.24 -2.49
N LYS A 901 -47.87 15.71 -3.02
CA LYS A 901 -48.41 15.23 -4.29
C LYS A 901 -47.64 15.84 -5.46
N ASP A 902 -47.63 15.16 -6.60
CA ASP A 902 -47.13 15.69 -7.86
C ASP A 902 -48.12 16.69 -8.49
N TYR A 903 -47.85 17.11 -9.73
CA TYR A 903 -48.72 18.06 -10.44
C TYR A 903 -50.02 17.46 -10.97
N ASP A 904 -50.12 16.13 -11.04
CA ASP A 904 -51.34 15.40 -11.37
C ASP A 904 -52.22 15.15 -10.11
N GLY A 905 -51.72 15.54 -8.93
CA GLY A 905 -52.41 15.38 -7.66
C GLY A 905 -52.31 13.97 -7.09
N GLU A 906 -51.43 13.15 -7.66
CA GLU A 906 -51.13 11.79 -7.24
C GLU A 906 -50.00 11.78 -6.20
N ARG A 907 -49.97 10.74 -5.37
CA ARG A 907 -48.90 10.54 -4.40
C ARG A 907 -48.08 9.35 -4.85
N GLU A 908 -46.96 9.68 -5.46
CA GLU A 908 -45.96 8.74 -5.95
C GLU A 908 -45.46 7.76 -4.87
N GLN A 909 -45.21 6.53 -5.28
CA GLN A 909 -44.50 5.56 -4.45
C GLN A 909 -43.01 5.91 -4.46
N GLY A 910 -42.29 5.65 -3.36
CA GLY A 910 -40.86 5.96 -3.29
C GLY A 910 -40.06 5.27 -4.41
N ARG A 911 -39.05 5.96 -4.94
CA ARG A 911 -38.29 5.54 -6.14
C ARG A 911 -36.83 5.26 -5.79
N LEU A 912 -36.30 4.20 -6.40
CA LEU A 912 -34.88 3.84 -6.35
C LEU A 912 -34.21 4.27 -7.66
N GLU A 913 -33.14 5.04 -7.56
CA GLU A 913 -32.31 5.46 -8.70
C GLU A 913 -30.84 5.14 -8.40
N PHE A 914 -30.05 4.84 -9.44
CA PHE A 914 -28.63 4.58 -9.25
C PHE A 914 -27.78 5.09 -10.41
N SER A 915 -26.55 5.45 -10.10
CA SER A 915 -25.52 5.76 -11.09
C SER A 915 -24.20 5.15 -10.64
N MET A 916 -23.39 4.70 -11.60
CA MET A 916 -22.06 4.15 -11.36
C MET A 916 -21.09 4.64 -12.44
N GLY A 917 -19.91 5.07 -12.01
CA GLY A 917 -18.86 5.53 -12.91
C GLY A 917 -19.01 7.01 -13.26
N GLN A 918 -18.62 7.39 -14.48
CA GLN A 918 -18.69 8.77 -14.95
C GLN A 918 -20.12 9.12 -15.43
N PHE A 919 -21.09 9.08 -14.53
CA PHE A 919 -22.48 9.50 -14.78
C PHE A 919 -22.69 10.89 -14.15
N PHE A 920 -22.74 11.90 -15.02
CA PHE A 920 -23.03 13.34 -14.85
C PHE A 920 -22.35 14.10 -13.70
#